data_AF-A0A2H3JP29-F1
#
_entry.id   AF-A0A2H3JP29-F1
#
_cell.length_a   1.000
_cell.length_b   1.000
_cell.length_c   1.000
_cell.angle_alpha   90.00
_cell.angle_beta   90.00
_cell.angle_gamma   90.00
#
_symmetry.space_group_name_H-M   'P 1'
#
loop_
_entity.id
_entity.type
_entity.pdbx_description
1 polymer ?
#
loop_
_entity_poly.entity_id
_entity_poly.type
_entity_poly.pdbx_seq_one_letter_code
_entity_poly.pdbx_strand_id
1 'polypeptide(L)'
;MANYSYDEAGNMAAYFLLTFLSIILIPLSISSLPTSQKRSATSGCQCRQCVEQRENIRKREGGSFFTPKLRRKTIIVTIGWAMVAFLAYKITTTEVENKVYDPFEILGLRSSADLKTIKSHYKKLSRKFHPDKVKLGINETIEAVEAKFVEITKAYKSLTDETIRKNWELYGHPDGRQEVSMGIALPKWIVESGNNVWVLGAYGLIFGGALPALVGRWWFGNRQKTKDGVHARSAAAFFKGLTEESGIDDVVVSLGKTFEWERPSVSAAKQDKELAGLEAKIKERLEGKWDELRKLAEVMPGETESRRRAFILLHAHLLRLPVSSSALRKEQAEVLLQTPALLNSMLNICVSRNWLAPTLSAMRLHAYLAQALPAGQMNLKLAQFPGITADEAAALYPTMNAVDDFISSLEQKSDERTPEIKLVAQKWGKVEIVDAALKVFGERFITPSAFISLLLKVRLAPPISSKAEDETAADRKAEEAREHEFLGSRKDAEDLAVGDQGTGWAHAPYWPANRKPSWWALLADVKTNKIVIPPIKVTDIPSGSGYRMYKQQFQGPPNPGLYHWRLYIISDTFVGEEISRDLMWKIEDVSVLNAEDQTAEDDISEPEEDSLAGQMALMRGGSVKKHADESDDESSTDDDHKSESESSSDSD
;
A
#
# COMPACT_ATOMS: atom_id res chain seq x y z
N MET A 1 39.57 -37.68 7.46
CA MET A 1 38.26 -37.00 7.60
C MET A 1 37.97 -36.92 9.08
N ALA A 2 37.54 -35.78 9.60
CA ALA A 2 37.17 -35.70 11.02
C ALA A 2 36.01 -36.68 11.27
N ASN A 3 36.19 -37.62 12.20
CA ASN A 3 35.12 -38.52 12.61
C ASN A 3 34.20 -37.73 13.54
N TYR A 4 33.00 -37.39 13.05
CA TYR A 4 31.99 -36.74 13.86
C TYR A 4 31.22 -37.76 14.68
N SER A 5 31.05 -37.49 15.98
CA SER A 5 30.13 -38.25 16.83
C SER A 5 28.73 -37.64 16.78
N TYR A 6 27.72 -38.45 16.46
CA TYR A 6 26.32 -38.03 16.50
C TYR A 6 25.75 -38.12 17.91
N ASP A 7 24.69 -37.38 18.18
CA ASP A 7 24.00 -37.39 19.47
C ASP A 7 23.16 -38.67 19.63
N GLU A 8 23.58 -39.55 20.53
CA GLU A 8 22.90 -40.82 20.82
C GLU A 8 21.70 -40.61 21.76
N ALA A 9 21.82 -39.70 22.72
CA ALA A 9 20.77 -39.38 23.69
C ALA A 9 19.69 -38.43 23.12
N GLY A 10 20.01 -37.68 22.06
CA GLY A 10 19.10 -36.72 21.42
C GLY A 10 18.92 -35.40 22.19
N ASN A 11 19.66 -35.22 23.28
CA ASN A 11 19.60 -34.04 24.14
C ASN A 11 20.17 -32.79 23.45
N MET A 12 21.34 -32.91 22.80
CA MET A 12 21.98 -31.81 22.07
C MET A 12 21.17 -31.41 20.85
N ALA A 13 20.55 -32.38 20.17
CA ALA A 13 19.64 -32.13 19.07
C ALA A 13 18.40 -31.34 19.50
N ALA A 14 17.84 -31.61 20.68
CA ALA A 14 16.71 -30.88 21.23
C ALA A 14 17.07 -29.42 21.54
N TYR A 15 18.24 -29.15 22.14
CA TYR A 15 18.73 -27.78 22.37
C TYR A 15 18.96 -27.01 21.06
N PHE A 16 19.58 -27.66 20.07
CA PHE A 16 19.79 -27.05 18.75
C PHE A 16 18.46 -26.69 18.06
N LEU A 17 17.48 -27.60 18.08
CA LEU A 17 16.19 -27.36 17.44
C LEU A 17 15.35 -26.31 18.21
N LEU A 18 15.42 -26.31 19.54
CA LEU A 18 14.76 -25.29 20.38
C LEU A 18 15.32 -23.89 20.11
N THR A 19 16.64 -23.73 20.04
CA THR A 19 17.28 -22.44 19.77
C THR A 19 16.95 -21.95 18.36
N PHE A 20 17.03 -22.82 17.35
CA PHE A 20 16.66 -22.49 15.97
C PHE A 20 15.20 -22.07 15.83
N LEU A 21 14.26 -22.83 16.42
CA LEU A 21 12.85 -22.47 16.45
C LEU A 21 12.60 -21.14 17.15
N SER A 22 13.29 -20.88 18.27
CA SER A 22 13.14 -19.63 19.02
C SER A 22 13.61 -18.42 18.22
N ILE A 23 14.72 -18.53 17.48
CA ILE A 23 15.25 -17.47 16.59
C ILE A 23 14.22 -17.08 15.53
N ILE A 24 13.44 -18.03 15.02
CA ILE A 24 12.42 -17.79 13.99
C ILE A 24 11.11 -17.29 14.62
N LEU A 25 10.67 -17.93 15.71
CA LEU A 25 9.36 -17.68 16.31
C LEU A 25 9.30 -16.36 17.08
N ILE A 26 10.38 -15.90 17.71
CA ILE A 26 10.37 -14.65 18.47
C ILE A 26 10.11 -13.43 17.55
N PRO A 27 10.88 -13.20 16.46
CA PRO A 27 10.59 -12.12 15.52
C PRO A 27 9.22 -12.27 14.84
N LEU A 28 8.82 -13.49 14.49
CA LEU A 28 7.50 -13.75 13.91
C LEU A 28 6.38 -13.38 14.89
N SER A 29 6.52 -13.71 16.17
CA SER A 29 5.56 -13.39 17.22
C SER A 29 5.47 -11.87 17.42
N ILE A 30 6.61 -11.18 17.47
CA ILE A 30 6.68 -9.71 17.56
C ILE A 30 6.00 -9.06 16.36
N SER A 31 6.27 -9.53 15.14
CA SER A 31 5.64 -9.01 13.92
C SER A 31 4.14 -9.32 13.82
N SER A 32 3.66 -10.32 14.55
CA SER A 32 2.26 -10.73 14.58
C SER A 32 1.43 -10.00 15.63
N LEU A 33 2.09 -9.38 16.62
CA LEU A 33 1.43 -8.54 17.61
C LEU A 33 0.82 -7.34 16.88
N PRO A 34 -0.45 -7.00 17.16
CA PRO A 34 -1.05 -5.80 16.59
C PRO A 34 -0.27 -4.60 17.10
N THR A 35 0.44 -3.91 16.20
CA THR A 35 1.05 -2.62 16.52
C THR A 35 -0.05 -1.70 17.03
N SER A 36 0.02 -1.34 18.32
CA SER A 36 -0.87 -0.38 18.97
C SER A 36 -0.60 1.05 18.49
N GLN A 37 -0.39 1.25 17.19
CA GLN A 37 -0.77 2.52 16.61
C GLN A 37 -2.28 2.54 16.68
N LYS A 38 -2.81 3.37 17.58
CA LYS A 38 -4.22 3.79 17.57
C LYS A 38 -4.49 4.23 16.14
N ARG A 39 -5.01 3.35 15.29
CA ARG A 39 -5.57 3.75 14.00
C ARG A 39 -6.67 4.69 14.39
N SER A 40 -6.44 6.00 14.23
CA SER A 40 -7.50 6.97 14.40
C SER A 40 -8.64 6.46 13.52
N ALA A 41 -9.83 6.32 14.12
CA ALA A 41 -10.97 5.82 13.38
C ALA A 41 -11.23 6.83 12.26
N THR A 42 -10.80 6.50 11.05
CA THR A 42 -11.00 7.37 9.88
C THR A 42 -12.50 7.64 9.80
N SER A 43 -12.91 8.88 10.05
CA SER A 43 -14.33 9.22 10.18
C SER A 43 -14.98 9.16 8.80
N GLY A 44 -15.84 8.17 8.56
CA GLY A 44 -16.62 8.04 7.35
C GLY A 44 -17.95 8.80 7.40
N CYS A 45 -18.72 8.73 6.32
CA CYS A 45 -20.12 9.17 6.30
C CYS A 45 -20.94 8.49 7.40
N GLN A 46 -21.69 9.27 8.19
CA GLN A 46 -22.47 8.79 9.34
C GLN A 46 -23.97 8.60 9.02
N CYS A 47 -24.37 8.58 7.75
CA CYS A 47 -25.74 8.23 7.38
C CYS A 47 -26.05 6.76 7.75
N ARG A 48 -27.33 6.45 7.97
CA ARG A 48 -27.79 5.13 8.40
C ARG A 48 -27.29 4.02 7.48
N GLN A 49 -27.42 4.19 6.17
CA GLN A 49 -26.98 3.22 5.17
C GLN A 49 -25.47 2.93 5.23
N CYS A 50 -24.64 3.96 5.43
CA CYS A 50 -23.18 3.79 5.53
C CYS A 50 -22.77 3.15 6.86
N VAL A 51 -23.49 3.41 7.95
CA VAL A 51 -23.24 2.73 9.24
C VAL A 51 -23.58 1.25 9.13
N GLU A 52 -24.78 0.93 8.64
CA GLU A 52 -25.23 -0.46 8.40
C GLU A 52 -24.27 -1.21 7.48
N GLN A 53 -23.82 -0.57 6.40
CA GLN A 53 -22.89 -1.19 5.47
C GLN A 53 -21.52 -1.47 6.12
N ARG A 54 -20.98 -0.53 6.92
CA ARG A 54 -19.73 -0.76 7.66
C ARG A 54 -19.85 -1.92 8.64
N GLU A 55 -21.00 -2.08 9.29
CA GLU A 55 -21.26 -3.25 10.14
C GLU A 55 -21.33 -4.55 9.32
N ASN A 56 -21.97 -4.54 8.16
CA ASN A 56 -22.04 -5.68 7.26
C ASN A 56 -20.64 -6.10 6.76
N ILE A 57 -19.81 -5.13 6.39
CA ILE A 57 -18.40 -5.35 6.03
C ILE A 57 -17.65 -5.97 7.23
N ARG A 58 -17.80 -5.41 8.43
CA ARG A 58 -17.15 -5.94 9.65
C ARG A 58 -17.59 -7.37 9.96
N LYS A 59 -18.87 -7.71 9.80
CA LYS A 59 -19.40 -9.07 9.98
C LYS A 59 -18.88 -10.04 8.90
N ARG A 60 -18.70 -9.58 7.66
CA ARG A 60 -18.18 -10.39 6.55
C ARG A 60 -16.67 -10.64 6.67
N GLU A 61 -15.92 -9.61 7.06
CA GLU A 61 -14.47 -9.67 7.22
C GLU A 61 -14.08 -10.37 8.52
N GLY A 62 -14.73 -10.01 9.62
CA GLY A 62 -14.61 -10.66 10.92
C GLY A 62 -14.99 -12.14 10.82
N GLY A 63 -14.10 -13.02 11.27
CA GLY A 63 -14.47 -14.43 11.46
C GLY A 63 -15.56 -14.55 12.51
N SER A 64 -16.38 -15.61 12.43
CA SER A 64 -17.31 -15.92 13.52
C SER A 64 -16.52 -16.33 14.76
N PHE A 65 -17.10 -16.16 15.94
CA PHE A 65 -16.53 -16.62 17.21
C PHE A 65 -16.17 -18.11 17.17
N PHE A 66 -16.98 -18.93 16.50
CA PHE A 66 -16.76 -20.38 16.35
C PHE A 66 -15.89 -20.77 15.13
N THR A 67 -15.59 -19.84 14.23
CA THR A 67 -14.70 -20.04 13.08
C THR A 67 -13.81 -18.81 12.88
N PRO A 68 -12.87 -18.54 13.81
CA PRO A 68 -11.96 -17.42 13.67
C PRO A 68 -11.13 -17.62 12.39
N LYS A 69 -11.07 -16.58 11.54
CA LYS A 69 -10.17 -16.57 10.38
C LYS A 69 -8.74 -16.32 10.87
N LEU A 70 -8.16 -17.33 11.52
CA LEU A 70 -6.76 -17.32 11.92
C LEU A 70 -5.92 -17.15 10.65
N ARG A 71 -5.12 -16.07 10.61
CA ARG A 71 -4.19 -15.87 9.51
C ARG A 71 -3.22 -17.05 9.48
N ARG A 72 -2.80 -17.52 8.30
CA ARG A 72 -1.82 -18.63 8.17
C ARG A 72 -0.59 -18.44 9.07
N LYS A 73 -0.13 -17.18 9.21
CA LYS A 73 0.94 -16.79 10.14
C LYS A 73 0.64 -17.13 11.61
N THR A 74 -0.57 -16.86 12.09
CA THR A 74 -0.97 -17.17 13.49
C THR A 74 -0.98 -18.67 13.76
N ILE A 75 -1.44 -19.48 12.80
CA ILE A 75 -1.42 -20.95 12.91
C ILE A 75 0.03 -21.45 13.00
N ILE A 76 0.91 -20.99 12.11
CA ILE A 76 2.34 -21.36 12.11
C ILE A 76 3.01 -21.00 13.45
N VAL A 77 2.75 -19.79 13.97
CA VAL A 77 3.30 -19.35 15.25
C VAL A 77 2.77 -20.21 16.40
N THR A 78 1.47 -20.54 16.43
CA THR A 78 0.90 -21.38 17.48
C THR A 78 1.46 -22.81 17.48
N ILE A 79 1.60 -23.42 16.30
CA ILE A 79 2.20 -24.76 16.15
C ILE A 79 3.67 -24.71 16.55
N GLY A 80 4.40 -23.67 16.14
CA GLY A 80 5.80 -23.49 16.51
C GLY A 80 6.01 -23.38 18.02
N TRP A 81 5.20 -22.60 18.72
CA TRP A 81 5.27 -22.50 20.19
C TRP A 81 4.88 -23.80 20.90
N ALA A 82 3.91 -24.55 20.37
CA ALA A 82 3.59 -25.89 20.87
C ALA A 82 4.78 -26.85 20.72
N MET A 83 5.51 -26.77 19.61
CA MET A 83 6.72 -27.56 19.39
C MET A 83 7.85 -27.14 20.35
N VAL A 84 8.06 -25.84 20.58
CA VAL A 84 9.02 -25.33 21.56
C VAL A 84 8.68 -25.83 22.97
N ALA A 85 7.40 -25.78 23.37
CA ALA A 85 6.96 -26.28 24.67
C ALA A 85 7.20 -27.79 24.82
N PHE A 86 6.94 -28.58 23.78
CA PHE A 86 7.23 -30.02 23.77
C PHE A 86 8.72 -30.32 23.91
N LEU A 87 9.58 -29.59 23.19
CA LEU A 87 11.03 -29.77 23.26
C LEU A 87 11.57 -29.34 24.63
N ALA A 88 11.08 -28.24 25.17
CA ALA A 88 11.44 -27.79 26.51
C ALA A 88 11.07 -28.84 27.56
N TYR A 89 9.85 -29.40 27.48
CA TYR A 89 9.44 -30.52 28.33
C TYR A 89 10.39 -31.72 28.19
N LYS A 90 10.68 -32.14 26.96
CA LYS A 90 11.62 -33.24 26.69
C LYS A 90 12.98 -33.01 27.33
N ILE A 91 13.57 -31.83 27.14
CA ILE A 91 14.86 -31.43 27.72
C ILE A 91 14.84 -31.47 29.25
N THR A 92 13.75 -31.02 29.89
CA THR A 92 13.66 -31.03 31.37
C THR A 92 13.52 -32.42 31.96
N THR A 93 13.04 -33.40 31.18
CA THR A 93 12.79 -34.76 31.64
C THR A 93 13.93 -35.74 31.35
N THR A 94 14.93 -35.35 30.57
CA THR A 94 16.08 -36.21 30.22
C THR A 94 17.26 -35.97 31.15
N GLU A 95 17.92 -37.05 31.58
CA GLU A 95 19.10 -36.96 32.43
C GLU A 95 20.32 -36.47 31.62
N VAL A 96 21.09 -35.56 32.22
CA VAL A 96 22.31 -35.01 31.59
C VAL A 96 23.46 -35.98 31.85
N GLU A 97 23.86 -36.72 30.80
CA GLU A 97 24.94 -37.72 30.88
C GLU A 97 26.35 -37.11 30.97
N ASN A 98 26.52 -35.83 30.64
CA ASN A 98 27.82 -35.15 30.68
C ASN A 98 28.03 -34.40 32.00
N LYS A 99 28.44 -35.11 33.05
CA LYS A 99 28.92 -34.48 34.29
C LYS A 99 30.40 -34.12 34.14
N VAL A 100 30.76 -32.88 34.45
CA VAL A 100 32.16 -32.43 34.53
C VAL A 100 32.87 -33.24 35.61
N TYR A 101 34.10 -33.71 35.34
CA TYR A 101 34.85 -34.54 36.28
C TYR A 101 35.24 -33.75 37.54
N ASP A 102 34.51 -33.97 38.63
CA ASP A 102 34.84 -33.44 39.96
C ASP A 102 35.30 -34.56 40.90
N PRO A 103 36.60 -34.63 41.25
CA PRO A 103 37.12 -35.66 42.13
C PRO A 103 36.60 -35.56 43.57
N PHE A 104 36.16 -34.37 44.03
CA PHE A 104 35.56 -34.22 45.35
C PHE A 104 34.12 -34.75 45.38
N GLU A 105 33.34 -34.51 44.33
CA GLU A 105 31.98 -35.03 44.19
C GLU A 105 31.98 -36.56 44.09
N ILE A 106 32.90 -37.15 43.32
CA ILE A 106 33.06 -38.61 43.17
C ILE A 106 33.43 -39.27 44.51
N LEU A 107 34.25 -38.59 45.34
CA LEU A 107 34.60 -39.06 46.68
C LEU A 107 33.55 -38.70 47.74
N GLY A 108 32.52 -37.91 47.42
CA GLY A 108 31.50 -37.43 48.36
C GLY A 108 32.05 -36.48 49.44
N LEU A 109 33.09 -35.70 49.11
CA LEU A 109 33.74 -34.75 50.01
C LEU A 109 33.45 -33.31 49.58
N ARG A 110 33.59 -32.36 50.51
CA ARG A 110 33.58 -30.92 50.16
C ARG A 110 34.90 -30.56 49.48
N SER A 111 34.87 -29.60 48.56
CA SER A 111 36.03 -29.09 47.81
C SER A 111 37.18 -28.54 48.68
N SER A 112 36.95 -28.32 49.98
CA SER A 112 37.95 -27.85 50.96
C SER A 112 38.48 -28.95 51.91
N ALA A 113 38.26 -30.23 51.61
CA ALA A 113 38.69 -31.33 52.48
C ALA A 113 40.22 -31.48 52.57
N ASP A 114 40.75 -31.62 53.78
CA ASP A 114 42.18 -31.85 54.04
C ASP A 114 42.64 -33.26 53.57
N LEU A 115 43.93 -33.40 53.25
CA LEU A 115 44.54 -34.63 52.73
C LEU A 115 44.36 -35.83 53.67
N LYS A 116 44.33 -35.59 54.99
CA LYS A 116 44.06 -36.64 56.00
C LYS A 116 42.63 -37.18 55.86
N THR A 117 41.66 -36.29 55.63
CA THR A 117 40.25 -36.63 55.45
C THR A 117 40.02 -37.37 54.14
N ILE A 118 40.68 -36.92 53.05
CA ILE A 118 40.63 -37.58 51.73
C ILE A 118 41.15 -39.03 51.82
N LYS A 119 42.29 -39.25 52.50
CA LYS A 119 42.87 -40.60 52.71
C LYS A 119 41.96 -41.51 53.55
N SER A 120 41.36 -40.97 54.60
CA SER A 120 40.41 -41.69 55.46
C SER A 120 39.16 -42.11 54.69
N HIS A 121 38.57 -41.19 53.92
CA HIS A 121 37.36 -41.43 53.14
C HIS A 121 37.60 -42.39 51.97
N TYR A 122 38.73 -42.25 51.26
CA TYR A 122 39.15 -43.21 50.24
C TYR A 122 39.31 -44.61 50.82
N LYS A 123 39.97 -44.78 51.98
CA LYS A 123 40.11 -46.08 52.65
C LYS A 123 38.76 -46.71 53.03
N LYS A 124 37.76 -45.89 53.37
CA LYS A 124 36.40 -46.32 53.66
C LYS A 124 35.65 -46.75 52.40
N LEU A 125 35.74 -45.95 51.33
CA LEU A 125 35.11 -46.24 50.03
C LEU A 125 35.76 -47.43 49.32
N SER A 126 37.09 -47.54 49.33
CA SER A 126 37.82 -48.66 48.72
C SER A 126 37.53 -49.99 49.39
N ARG A 127 37.28 -50.01 50.71
CA ARG A 127 36.81 -51.22 51.41
C ARG A 127 35.37 -51.59 51.07
N LYS A 128 34.53 -50.60 50.76
CA LYS A 128 33.11 -50.78 50.43
C LYS A 128 32.91 -51.22 48.99
N PHE A 129 33.73 -50.71 48.06
CA PHE A 129 33.62 -50.94 46.62
C PHE A 129 34.78 -51.78 46.06
N HIS A 130 35.47 -52.57 46.89
CA HIS A 130 36.52 -53.46 46.41
C HIS A 130 35.91 -54.58 45.54
N PRO A 131 36.42 -54.85 44.33
CA PRO A 131 35.81 -55.82 43.40
C PRO A 131 35.63 -57.22 44.02
N ASP A 132 36.55 -57.60 44.90
CA ASP A 132 36.55 -58.90 45.60
C ASP A 132 35.60 -58.99 46.83
N LYS A 133 35.02 -57.88 47.30
CA LYS A 133 34.21 -57.85 48.55
C LYS A 133 32.76 -57.43 48.36
N VAL A 134 32.39 -56.97 47.16
CA VAL A 134 31.03 -56.54 46.85
C VAL A 134 30.20 -57.77 46.47
N LYS A 135 29.14 -58.03 47.23
CA LYS A 135 28.10 -58.99 46.80
C LYS A 135 27.25 -58.28 45.75
N LEU A 136 27.27 -58.78 44.51
CA LEU A 136 26.49 -58.23 43.41
C LEU A 136 25.01 -58.19 43.78
N GLY A 137 24.39 -57.00 43.70
CA GLY A 137 22.95 -56.85 43.78
C GLY A 137 22.26 -57.37 42.51
N ILE A 138 20.94 -57.53 42.54
CA ILE A 138 20.12 -58.08 41.44
C ILE A 138 20.28 -57.31 40.11
N ASN A 139 20.80 -56.08 40.15
CA ASN A 139 20.97 -55.18 38.99
C ASN A 139 22.39 -54.60 38.82
N GLU A 140 23.41 -55.11 39.51
CA GLU A 140 24.80 -54.60 39.37
C GLU A 140 25.68 -55.66 38.67
N THR A 141 26.30 -55.28 37.55
CA THR A 141 27.27 -56.12 36.86
C THR A 141 28.65 -56.01 37.51
N ILE A 142 29.48 -57.05 37.35
CA ILE A 142 30.88 -57.05 37.81
C ILE A 142 31.64 -55.85 37.22
N GLU A 143 31.38 -55.55 35.95
CA GLU A 143 31.98 -54.43 35.20
C GLU A 143 31.62 -53.06 35.79
N ALA A 144 30.37 -52.85 36.24
CA ALA A 144 29.95 -51.59 36.85
C ALA A 144 30.62 -51.35 38.21
N VAL A 145 30.83 -52.40 38.99
CA VAL A 145 31.53 -52.34 40.29
C VAL A 145 33.02 -52.03 40.08
N GLU A 146 33.64 -52.65 39.08
CA GLU A 146 35.03 -52.38 38.68
C GLU A 146 35.20 -50.94 38.18
N ALA A 147 34.33 -50.47 37.28
CA ALA A 147 34.35 -49.10 36.76
C ALA A 147 34.26 -48.07 37.89
N LYS A 148 33.32 -48.26 38.82
CA LYS A 148 33.15 -47.38 39.99
C LYS A 148 34.37 -47.38 40.90
N PHE A 149 35.03 -48.53 41.09
CA PHE A 149 36.27 -48.60 41.86
C PHE A 149 37.43 -47.88 41.16
N VAL A 150 37.52 -47.99 39.83
CA VAL A 150 38.49 -47.26 39.01
C VAL A 150 38.25 -45.76 39.12
N GLU A 151 37.01 -45.28 39.03
CA GLU A 151 36.66 -43.86 39.20
C GLU A 151 37.04 -43.32 40.58
N ILE A 152 36.72 -44.05 41.65
CA ILE A 152 37.10 -43.68 43.03
C ILE A 152 38.62 -43.62 43.18
N THR A 153 39.34 -44.54 42.53
CA THR A 153 40.80 -44.58 42.56
C THR A 153 41.43 -43.44 41.73
N LYS A 154 40.86 -43.11 40.57
CA LYS A 154 41.25 -41.95 39.77
C LYS A 154 40.98 -40.64 40.52
N ALA A 155 39.83 -40.52 41.18
CA ALA A 155 39.47 -39.34 41.96
C ALA A 155 40.43 -39.14 43.14
N TYR A 156 40.77 -40.20 43.87
CA TYR A 156 41.79 -40.13 44.92
C TYR A 156 43.16 -39.72 44.37
N LYS A 157 43.60 -40.32 43.25
CA LYS A 157 44.90 -40.02 42.62
C LYS A 157 44.97 -38.56 42.15
N SER A 158 43.91 -38.01 41.58
CA SER A 158 43.86 -36.61 41.14
C SER A 158 44.00 -35.59 42.29
N LEU A 159 43.68 -35.97 43.52
CA LEU A 159 43.83 -35.11 44.70
C LEU A 159 45.15 -35.32 45.45
N THR A 160 45.77 -36.50 45.34
CA THR A 160 46.99 -36.84 46.09
C THR A 160 48.28 -36.79 45.29
N ASP A 161 48.23 -37.01 43.98
CA ASP A 161 49.40 -37.02 43.11
C ASP A 161 49.57 -35.63 42.48
N GLU A 162 50.72 -35.00 42.70
CA GLU A 162 51.00 -33.65 42.19
C GLU A 162 50.95 -33.55 40.66
N THR A 163 51.28 -34.63 39.95
CA THR A 163 51.30 -34.65 38.47
C THR A 163 49.88 -34.72 37.90
N ILE A 164 49.06 -35.63 38.43
CA ILE A 164 47.66 -35.82 38.04
C ILE A 164 46.81 -34.64 38.49
N ARG A 165 47.12 -34.05 39.65
CA ARG A 165 46.49 -32.83 40.14
C ARG A 165 46.74 -31.65 39.21
N LYS A 166 47.99 -31.43 38.78
CA LYS A 166 48.32 -30.40 37.78
C LYS A 166 47.61 -30.64 36.45
N ASN A 167 47.50 -31.90 36.00
CA ASN A 167 46.75 -32.24 34.80
C ASN A 167 45.27 -31.92 34.93
N TRP A 168 44.66 -32.21 36.08
CA TRP A 168 43.27 -31.85 36.36
C TRP A 168 43.08 -30.32 36.47
N GLU A 169 43.99 -29.60 37.11
CA GLU A 169 43.93 -28.13 37.22
C GLU A 169 44.11 -27.42 35.86
N LEU A 170 44.93 -27.98 34.95
CA LEU A 170 45.19 -27.41 33.62
C LEU A 170 44.19 -27.85 32.55
N TYR A 171 43.71 -29.09 32.60
CA TYR A 171 42.89 -29.70 31.54
C TYR A 171 41.49 -30.15 32.01
N GLY A 172 41.16 -30.01 33.29
CA GLY A 172 39.86 -30.41 33.87
C GLY A 172 39.68 -31.92 34.04
N HIS A 173 40.69 -32.75 33.77
CA HIS A 173 40.63 -34.21 33.86
C HIS A 173 41.97 -34.83 34.32
N PRO A 174 41.97 -35.91 35.14
CA PRO A 174 43.19 -36.54 35.67
C PRO A 174 44.15 -37.05 34.60
N ASP A 175 43.61 -37.55 33.50
CA ASP A 175 44.38 -38.19 32.42
C ASP A 175 45.04 -37.17 31.46
N GLY A 176 44.91 -35.86 31.71
CA GLY A 176 45.52 -34.78 30.91
C GLY A 176 44.65 -34.29 29.75
N ARG A 177 45.27 -33.75 28.70
CA ARG A 177 44.58 -33.21 27.51
C ARG A 177 43.79 -34.33 26.82
N GLN A 178 42.47 -34.26 26.89
CA GLN A 178 41.58 -35.17 26.17
C GLN A 178 41.55 -34.84 24.68
N GLU A 179 41.32 -35.85 23.85
CA GLU A 179 41.01 -35.64 22.43
C GLU A 179 39.68 -34.89 22.33
N VAL A 180 39.69 -33.75 21.63
CA VAL A 180 38.46 -33.00 21.36
C VAL A 180 37.68 -33.77 20.29
N SER A 181 36.66 -34.52 20.71
CA SER A 181 35.70 -35.12 19.78
C SER A 181 34.73 -34.03 19.29
N MET A 182 34.66 -33.84 17.98
CA MET A 182 33.74 -32.88 17.37
C MET A 182 32.39 -33.57 17.15
N GLY A 183 31.42 -33.26 18.02
CA GLY A 183 30.06 -33.78 17.91
C GLY A 183 29.16 -32.96 16.99
N ILE A 184 28.27 -33.62 16.24
CA ILE A 184 27.17 -32.96 15.53
C ILE A 184 25.89 -33.17 16.34
N ALA A 185 25.15 -32.09 16.60
CA ALA A 185 23.87 -32.10 17.30
C ALA A 185 22.70 -32.69 16.46
N LEU A 186 22.97 -33.64 15.58
CA LEU A 186 21.96 -34.37 14.82
C LEU A 186 21.77 -35.75 15.47
N PRO A 187 20.52 -36.21 15.64
CA PRO A 187 20.26 -37.54 16.17
C PRO A 187 20.90 -38.64 15.31
N LYS A 188 21.50 -39.63 15.96
CA LYS A 188 22.20 -40.74 15.29
C LYS A 188 21.31 -41.56 14.34
N TRP A 189 20.02 -41.72 14.67
CA TRP A 189 19.05 -42.48 13.86
C TRP A 189 18.88 -41.96 12.42
N ILE A 190 19.20 -40.69 12.14
CA ILE A 190 19.10 -40.10 10.79
C ILE A 190 20.17 -40.70 9.85
N VAL A 191 21.34 -41.05 10.39
CA VAL A 191 22.54 -41.46 9.63
C VAL A 191 22.82 -42.96 9.77
N GLU A 192 22.15 -43.65 10.69
CA GLU A 192 22.23 -45.11 10.83
C GLU A 192 21.85 -45.84 9.54
N SER A 193 22.54 -46.96 9.27
CA SER A 193 22.46 -47.72 8.02
C SER A 193 21.07 -48.31 7.71
N GLY A 194 20.17 -48.36 8.69
CA GLY A 194 18.78 -48.79 8.48
C GLY A 194 17.89 -47.67 7.93
N ASN A 195 18.17 -46.41 8.26
CA ASN A 195 17.28 -45.27 7.96
C ASN A 195 17.88 -44.28 6.94
N ASN A 196 19.18 -44.34 6.69
CA ASN A 196 19.86 -43.46 5.74
C ASN A 196 19.27 -43.51 4.32
N VAL A 197 18.85 -44.69 3.84
CA VAL A 197 18.20 -44.86 2.52
C VAL A 197 16.84 -44.15 2.49
N TRP A 198 16.07 -44.23 3.58
CA TRP A 198 14.78 -43.55 3.71
C TRP A 198 14.95 -42.03 3.76
N VAL A 199 15.94 -41.54 4.51
CA VAL A 199 16.24 -40.11 4.61
C VAL A 199 16.72 -39.57 3.26
N LEU A 200 17.62 -40.28 2.57
CA LEU A 200 18.11 -39.89 1.25
C LEU A 200 17.00 -39.95 0.20
N GLY A 201 16.13 -40.96 0.26
CA GLY A 201 14.94 -41.07 -0.60
C GLY A 201 13.96 -39.92 -0.37
N ALA A 202 13.68 -39.58 0.89
CA ALA A 202 12.82 -38.43 1.23
C ALA A 202 13.44 -37.11 0.76
N TYR A 203 14.75 -36.93 0.94
CA TYR A 203 15.49 -35.77 0.42
C TYR A 203 15.37 -35.69 -1.11
N GLY A 204 15.60 -36.79 -1.81
CA GLY A 204 15.45 -36.88 -3.27
C GLY A 204 14.02 -36.58 -3.74
N LEU A 205 13.00 -37.03 -3.01
CA LEU A 205 11.60 -36.74 -3.32
C LEU A 205 11.28 -35.25 -3.11
N ILE A 206 11.75 -34.66 -2.01
CA ILE A 206 11.51 -33.24 -1.71
C ILE A 206 12.21 -32.35 -2.74
N PHE A 207 13.50 -32.56 -2.99
CA PHE A 207 14.28 -31.70 -3.89
C PHE A 207 14.08 -32.02 -5.37
N GLY A 208 13.86 -33.28 -5.74
CA GLY A 208 13.65 -33.71 -7.12
C GLY A 208 12.19 -33.70 -7.57
N GLY A 209 11.23 -33.84 -6.64
CA GLY A 209 9.79 -33.87 -6.95
C GLY A 209 9.05 -32.65 -6.42
N ALA A 210 9.03 -32.45 -5.10
CA ALA A 210 8.22 -31.43 -4.47
C ALA A 210 8.67 -30.00 -4.84
N LEU A 211 9.97 -29.73 -4.83
CA LEU A 211 10.52 -28.43 -5.18
C LEU A 211 10.23 -28.06 -6.65
N PRO A 212 10.52 -28.91 -7.66
CA PRO A 212 10.12 -28.62 -9.04
C PRO A 212 8.61 -28.49 -9.23
N ALA A 213 7.79 -29.29 -8.53
CA ALA A 213 6.34 -29.16 -8.59
C ALA A 213 5.84 -27.82 -8.00
N LEU A 214 6.40 -27.38 -6.86
CA LEU A 214 6.07 -26.10 -6.22
C LEU A 214 6.51 -24.92 -7.09
N VAL A 215 7.75 -24.95 -7.57
CA VAL A 215 8.30 -23.93 -8.47
C VAL A 215 7.53 -23.89 -9.78
N GLY A 216 7.21 -25.06 -10.36
CA GLY A 216 6.38 -25.16 -11.56
C GLY A 216 4.99 -24.58 -11.35
N ARG A 217 4.32 -24.94 -10.25
CA ARG A 217 3.00 -24.39 -9.91
C ARG A 217 3.03 -22.87 -9.71
N TRP A 218 4.05 -22.36 -9.04
CA TRP A 218 4.25 -20.91 -8.86
C TRP A 218 4.53 -20.22 -10.21
N TRP A 219 5.46 -20.75 -11.00
CA TRP A 219 5.87 -20.18 -12.29
C TRP A 219 4.71 -20.13 -13.28
N PHE A 220 4.03 -21.26 -13.51
CA PHE A 220 2.90 -21.31 -14.45
C PHE A 220 1.70 -20.50 -13.94
N GLY A 221 1.47 -20.46 -12.63
CA GLY A 221 0.42 -19.62 -12.03
C GLY A 221 0.72 -18.13 -12.17
N ASN A 222 1.99 -17.72 -12.02
CA ASN A 222 2.39 -16.31 -12.16
C ASN A 222 2.48 -15.86 -13.62
N ARG A 223 2.94 -16.73 -14.53
CA ARG A 223 3.04 -16.46 -15.97
C ARG A 223 1.68 -16.17 -16.61
N GLN A 224 0.60 -16.68 -16.03
CA GLN A 224 -0.76 -16.42 -16.49
C GLN A 224 -1.26 -15.01 -16.12
N LYS A 225 -0.56 -14.27 -15.25
CA LYS A 225 -0.95 -12.92 -14.80
C LYS A 225 -0.09 -11.84 -15.43
N THR A 226 -0.69 -10.70 -15.74
CA THR A 226 0.00 -9.49 -16.18
C THR A 226 0.62 -8.75 -15.00
N LYS A 227 1.42 -7.71 -15.28
CA LYS A 227 1.98 -6.81 -14.26
C LYS A 227 0.89 -6.18 -13.36
N ASP A 228 -0.30 -5.96 -13.91
CA ASP A 228 -1.45 -5.40 -13.20
C ASP A 228 -2.17 -6.42 -12.30
N GLY A 229 -1.73 -7.68 -12.27
CA GLY A 229 -2.31 -8.76 -11.47
C GLY A 229 -3.56 -9.42 -12.08
N VAL A 230 -3.88 -9.08 -13.34
CA VAL A 230 -5.02 -9.59 -14.11
C VAL A 230 -4.60 -10.77 -14.99
N HIS A 231 -5.50 -11.70 -15.30
CA HIS A 231 -5.18 -12.83 -16.19
C HIS A 231 -4.85 -12.35 -17.62
N ALA A 232 -3.84 -12.93 -18.26
CA ALA A 232 -3.36 -12.51 -19.57
C ALA A 232 -4.45 -12.58 -20.66
N ARG A 233 -5.37 -13.55 -20.57
CA ARG A 233 -6.53 -13.64 -21.47
C ARG A 233 -7.55 -12.51 -21.26
N SER A 234 -7.75 -12.07 -20.01
CA SER A 234 -8.60 -10.93 -19.69
C SER A 234 -8.03 -9.64 -20.30
N ALA A 235 -6.72 -9.42 -20.16
CA ALA A 235 -6.03 -8.30 -20.81
C ALA A 235 -6.11 -8.38 -22.35
N ALA A 236 -5.97 -9.58 -22.92
CA ALA A 236 -6.15 -9.78 -24.37
C ALA A 236 -7.58 -9.49 -24.83
N ALA A 237 -8.59 -9.76 -24.01
CA ALA A 237 -9.98 -9.42 -24.30
C ALA A 237 -10.19 -7.90 -24.32
N PHE A 238 -9.59 -7.15 -23.40
CA PHE A 238 -9.61 -5.67 -23.44
C PHE A 238 -8.92 -5.13 -24.70
N PHE A 239 -7.73 -5.65 -25.01
CA PHE A 239 -6.95 -5.18 -26.16
C PHE A 239 -7.65 -5.40 -27.51
N LYS A 240 -8.44 -6.49 -27.62
CA LYS A 240 -9.19 -6.84 -28.85
C LYS A 240 -10.60 -6.25 -28.87
N GLY A 241 -11.23 -6.09 -27.70
CA GLY A 241 -12.63 -5.69 -27.58
C GLY A 241 -12.85 -4.18 -27.64
N LEU A 242 -11.83 -3.38 -27.31
CA LEU A 242 -11.93 -1.92 -27.30
C LEU A 242 -11.32 -1.29 -28.56
N THR A 243 -11.96 -0.21 -29.00
CA THR A 243 -11.61 0.68 -30.10
C THR A 243 -11.50 2.12 -29.60
N GLU A 244 -10.99 3.04 -30.44
CA GLU A 244 -10.83 4.45 -30.10
C GLU A 244 -12.15 5.17 -29.78
N GLU A 245 -13.25 4.71 -30.36
CA GLU A 245 -14.60 5.27 -30.20
C GLU A 245 -15.43 4.52 -29.15
N SER A 246 -14.86 3.49 -28.50
CA SER A 246 -15.59 2.66 -27.54
C SER A 246 -16.16 3.48 -26.39
N GLY A 247 -17.47 3.34 -26.17
CA GLY A 247 -18.21 4.04 -25.13
C GLY A 247 -18.27 3.29 -23.80
N ILE A 248 -19.13 3.77 -22.91
CA ILE A 248 -19.33 3.15 -21.59
C ILE A 248 -19.91 1.74 -21.68
N ASP A 249 -20.80 1.48 -22.63
CA ASP A 249 -21.44 0.18 -22.82
C ASP A 249 -20.41 -0.87 -23.28
N ASP A 250 -19.52 -0.52 -24.23
CA ASP A 250 -18.44 -1.40 -24.69
C ASP A 250 -17.46 -1.73 -23.58
N VAL A 251 -17.19 -0.77 -22.71
CA VAL A 251 -16.35 -0.91 -21.52
C VAL A 251 -17.01 -1.88 -20.50
N VAL A 252 -18.31 -1.74 -20.23
CA VAL A 252 -19.06 -2.66 -19.35
C VAL A 252 -19.11 -4.08 -19.93
N VAL A 253 -19.36 -4.20 -21.23
CA VAL A 253 -19.38 -5.48 -21.96
C VAL A 253 -18.01 -6.15 -21.89
N SER A 254 -16.95 -5.41 -22.17
CA SER A 254 -15.57 -5.92 -22.15
C SER A 254 -15.17 -6.37 -20.76
N LEU A 255 -15.55 -5.62 -19.71
CA LEU A 255 -15.37 -6.03 -18.32
C LEU A 255 -16.09 -7.35 -18.03
N GLY A 256 -17.34 -7.49 -18.48
CA GLY A 256 -18.13 -8.72 -18.38
C GLY A 256 -17.43 -9.96 -18.93
N LYS A 257 -16.83 -9.86 -20.12
CA LYS A 257 -16.13 -10.97 -20.80
C LYS A 257 -14.98 -11.54 -19.96
N THR A 258 -14.27 -10.70 -19.20
CA THR A 258 -13.08 -11.13 -18.44
C THR A 258 -13.37 -12.10 -17.30
N PHE A 259 -14.58 -12.07 -16.74
CA PHE A 259 -14.95 -12.91 -15.60
C PHE A 259 -14.96 -14.41 -15.90
N GLU A 260 -14.90 -14.80 -17.17
CA GLU A 260 -14.69 -16.18 -17.57
C GLU A 260 -13.37 -16.76 -17.08
N TRP A 261 -12.27 -16.02 -17.20
CA TRP A 261 -10.93 -16.49 -16.81
C TRP A 261 -10.56 -16.06 -15.40
N GLU A 262 -11.12 -14.96 -14.92
CA GLU A 262 -10.92 -14.51 -13.55
C GLU A 262 -11.65 -15.40 -12.54
N ARG A 263 -12.77 -16.02 -12.93
CA ARG A 263 -13.59 -16.88 -12.07
C ARG A 263 -13.98 -18.20 -12.77
N PRO A 264 -13.02 -19.06 -13.13
CA PRO A 264 -13.29 -20.25 -13.94
C PRO A 264 -14.00 -21.38 -13.18
N SER A 265 -13.98 -21.35 -11.85
CA SER A 265 -14.44 -22.46 -10.98
C SER A 265 -15.71 -22.12 -10.19
N VAL A 266 -16.61 -21.30 -10.74
CA VAL A 266 -17.94 -21.16 -10.14
C VAL A 266 -18.71 -22.44 -10.48
N SER A 267 -18.64 -23.42 -9.57
CA SER A 267 -19.50 -24.60 -9.64
C SER A 267 -20.93 -24.09 -9.76
N ALA A 268 -21.58 -24.43 -10.88
CA ALA A 268 -23.01 -24.20 -11.03
C ALA A 268 -23.69 -24.91 -9.86
N ALA A 269 -24.01 -24.16 -8.80
CA ALA A 269 -25.05 -24.59 -7.88
C ALA A 269 -26.25 -24.89 -8.77
N LYS A 270 -26.70 -26.15 -8.78
CA LYS A 270 -27.74 -26.68 -9.67
C LYS A 270 -28.88 -25.66 -9.80
N GLN A 271 -28.87 -24.89 -10.90
CA GLN A 271 -29.85 -23.87 -11.26
C GLN A 271 -30.30 -22.97 -10.09
N ASP A 272 -29.53 -21.91 -9.81
CA ASP A 272 -30.01 -20.79 -9.00
C ASP A 272 -31.23 -20.14 -9.69
N LYS A 273 -32.44 -20.62 -9.39
CA LYS A 273 -33.72 -20.03 -9.85
C LYS A 273 -33.77 -18.52 -9.61
N GLU A 274 -33.11 -18.07 -8.55
CA GLU A 274 -32.93 -16.66 -8.22
C GLU A 274 -32.16 -15.89 -9.30
N LEU A 275 -31.09 -16.46 -9.87
CA LEU A 275 -30.30 -15.81 -10.92
C LEU A 275 -31.12 -15.62 -12.21
N ALA A 276 -31.94 -16.61 -12.57
CA ALA A 276 -32.87 -16.50 -13.69
C ALA A 276 -33.96 -15.43 -13.40
N GLY A 277 -34.45 -15.36 -12.15
CA GLY A 277 -35.36 -14.31 -11.73
C GLY A 277 -34.75 -12.92 -11.76
N LEU A 278 -33.47 -12.78 -11.40
CA LEU A 278 -32.72 -11.52 -11.53
C LEU A 278 -32.57 -11.13 -13.00
N GLU A 279 -32.20 -12.07 -13.87
CA GLU A 279 -32.09 -11.81 -15.32
C GLU A 279 -33.41 -11.32 -15.92
N ALA A 280 -34.54 -11.91 -15.53
CA ALA A 280 -35.86 -11.44 -15.98
C ALA A 280 -36.15 -10.01 -15.52
N LYS A 281 -35.86 -9.67 -14.26
CA LYS A 281 -36.02 -8.31 -13.72
C LYS A 281 -35.09 -7.28 -14.38
N ILE A 282 -33.88 -7.70 -14.74
CA ILE A 282 -32.93 -6.84 -15.47
C ILE A 282 -33.49 -6.55 -16.87
N LYS A 283 -34.00 -7.58 -17.55
CA LYS A 283 -34.63 -7.43 -18.88
C LYS A 283 -35.84 -6.50 -18.84
N GLU A 284 -36.64 -6.55 -17.78
CA GLU A 284 -37.76 -5.64 -17.56
C GLU A 284 -37.30 -4.19 -17.35
N ARG A 285 -36.24 -3.97 -16.55
CA ARG A 285 -35.71 -2.63 -16.20
C ARG A 285 -34.92 -1.94 -17.31
N LEU A 286 -34.20 -2.70 -18.14
CA LEU A 286 -33.32 -2.17 -19.19
C LEU A 286 -33.94 -2.23 -20.59
N GLU A 287 -35.14 -2.81 -20.71
CA GLU A 287 -35.83 -2.98 -21.98
C GLU A 287 -34.92 -3.67 -23.04
N GLY A 288 -35.10 -3.36 -24.32
CA GLY A 288 -34.35 -3.95 -25.44
C GLY A 288 -32.82 -3.82 -25.33
N LYS A 289 -32.31 -2.86 -24.53
CA LYS A 289 -30.87 -2.64 -24.30
C LYS A 289 -30.20 -3.86 -23.65
N TRP A 290 -30.93 -4.63 -22.83
CA TRP A 290 -30.38 -5.84 -22.22
C TRP A 290 -30.00 -6.90 -23.26
N ASP A 291 -30.85 -7.09 -24.27
CA ASP A 291 -30.62 -8.10 -25.31
C ASP A 291 -29.42 -7.71 -26.20
N GLU A 292 -29.21 -6.41 -26.43
CA GLU A 292 -28.02 -5.88 -27.13
C GLU A 292 -26.74 -6.13 -26.32
N LEU A 293 -26.72 -5.71 -25.05
CA LEU A 293 -25.58 -5.89 -24.15
C LEU A 293 -25.21 -7.38 -23.99
N ARG A 294 -26.22 -8.25 -23.89
CA ARG A 294 -26.02 -9.70 -23.78
C ARG A 294 -25.36 -10.29 -25.03
N LYS A 295 -25.79 -9.85 -26.22
CA LYS A 295 -25.20 -10.27 -27.50
C LYS A 295 -23.75 -9.80 -27.61
N LEU A 296 -23.49 -8.53 -27.31
CA LEU A 296 -22.14 -7.95 -27.35
C LEU A 296 -21.19 -8.63 -26.35
N ALA A 297 -21.69 -9.00 -25.17
CA ALA A 297 -20.95 -9.75 -24.16
C ALA A 297 -20.81 -11.25 -24.46
N GLU A 298 -21.42 -11.74 -25.55
CA GLU A 298 -21.44 -13.16 -25.95
C GLU A 298 -21.83 -14.07 -24.76
N VAL A 299 -22.86 -13.67 -24.02
CA VAL A 299 -23.31 -14.40 -22.84
C VAL A 299 -24.18 -15.59 -23.27
N MET A 300 -23.51 -16.71 -23.52
CA MET A 300 -24.10 -17.96 -23.98
C MET A 300 -24.38 -18.89 -22.79
N PRO A 301 -25.65 -19.31 -22.55
CA PRO A 301 -25.99 -20.29 -21.53
C PRO A 301 -25.22 -21.60 -21.73
N GLY A 302 -24.65 -22.16 -20.65
CA GLY A 302 -23.97 -23.46 -20.68
C GLY A 302 -22.49 -23.42 -21.05
N GLU A 303 -22.07 -22.61 -22.02
CA GLU A 303 -20.65 -22.49 -22.41
C GLU A 303 -19.89 -21.45 -21.57
N THR A 304 -20.54 -20.32 -21.25
CA THR A 304 -19.91 -19.17 -20.58
C THR A 304 -20.58 -18.86 -19.23
N GLU A 305 -20.85 -19.88 -18.42
CA GLU A 305 -21.68 -19.71 -17.21
C GLU A 305 -21.04 -18.75 -16.18
N SER A 306 -19.72 -18.79 -15.96
CA SER A 306 -19.03 -17.83 -15.09
C SER A 306 -19.21 -16.38 -15.57
N ARG A 307 -19.11 -16.17 -16.90
CA ARG A 307 -19.31 -14.88 -17.55
C ARG A 307 -20.74 -14.40 -17.34
N ARG A 308 -21.72 -15.27 -17.62
CA ARG A 308 -23.16 -15.00 -17.45
C ARG A 308 -23.49 -14.60 -16.02
N ARG A 309 -23.03 -15.38 -15.03
CA ARG A 309 -23.26 -15.13 -13.61
C ARG A 309 -22.70 -13.77 -13.19
N ALA A 310 -21.43 -13.50 -13.50
CA ALA A 310 -20.81 -12.23 -13.16
C ALA A 310 -21.52 -11.05 -13.85
N PHE A 311 -21.90 -11.19 -15.12
CA PHE A 311 -22.60 -10.15 -15.87
C PHE A 311 -23.99 -9.82 -15.29
N ILE A 312 -24.77 -10.84 -14.93
CA ILE A 312 -26.07 -10.67 -14.26
C ILE A 312 -25.88 -10.04 -12.88
N LEU A 313 -24.92 -10.49 -12.08
CA LEU A 313 -24.67 -9.94 -10.73
C LEU A 313 -24.17 -8.49 -10.78
N LEU A 314 -23.39 -8.13 -11.80
CA LEU A 314 -22.94 -6.76 -12.05
C LEU A 314 -24.13 -5.85 -12.39
N HIS A 315 -25.01 -6.25 -13.30
CA HIS A 315 -26.19 -5.46 -13.66
C HIS A 315 -27.23 -5.43 -12.56
N ALA A 316 -27.40 -6.53 -11.81
CA ALA A 316 -28.24 -6.55 -10.60
C ALA A 316 -27.74 -5.54 -9.56
N HIS A 317 -26.41 -5.38 -9.42
CA HIS A 317 -25.82 -4.35 -8.57
C HIS A 317 -26.11 -2.95 -9.10
N LEU A 318 -25.82 -2.68 -10.38
CA LEU A 318 -26.04 -1.36 -11.01
C LEU A 318 -27.52 -0.91 -10.94
N LEU A 319 -28.46 -1.86 -10.98
CA LEU A 319 -29.91 -1.61 -10.88
C LEU A 319 -30.47 -1.70 -9.45
N ARG A 320 -29.59 -1.94 -8.46
CA ARG A 320 -29.93 -2.11 -7.03
C ARG A 320 -31.01 -3.18 -6.79
N LEU A 321 -30.97 -4.27 -7.54
CA LEU A 321 -31.90 -5.39 -7.36
C LEU A 321 -31.51 -6.18 -6.10
N PRO A 322 -32.47 -6.50 -5.21
CA PRO A 322 -32.17 -7.23 -3.99
C PRO A 322 -31.80 -8.69 -4.30
N VAL A 323 -30.61 -9.09 -3.84
CA VAL A 323 -30.16 -10.49 -3.84
C VAL A 323 -30.50 -11.08 -2.48
N SER A 324 -31.21 -12.19 -2.41
CA SER A 324 -31.67 -12.87 -1.19
C SER A 324 -30.67 -13.92 -0.72
N SER A 325 -30.11 -14.72 -1.63
CA SER A 325 -29.13 -15.77 -1.29
C SER A 325 -27.83 -15.18 -0.74
N SER A 326 -27.40 -15.67 0.43
CA SER A 326 -26.12 -15.27 1.04
C SER A 326 -24.90 -15.68 0.20
N ALA A 327 -25.01 -16.79 -0.55
CA ALA A 327 -23.98 -17.25 -1.47
C ALA A 327 -23.84 -16.30 -2.66
N LEU A 328 -24.96 -15.90 -3.29
CA LEU A 328 -24.96 -14.96 -4.41
C LEU A 328 -24.52 -13.56 -3.98
N ARG A 329 -24.89 -13.09 -2.77
CA ARG A 329 -24.35 -11.82 -2.22
C ARG A 329 -22.84 -11.87 -2.07
N LYS A 330 -22.29 -12.99 -1.57
CA LYS A 330 -20.85 -13.17 -1.45
C LYS A 330 -20.18 -13.18 -2.82
N GLU A 331 -20.78 -13.86 -3.80
CA GLU A 331 -20.30 -13.91 -5.17
C GLU A 331 -20.31 -12.52 -5.83
N GLN A 332 -21.42 -11.77 -5.75
CA GLN A 332 -21.56 -10.41 -6.25
C GLN A 332 -20.51 -9.49 -5.63
N ALA A 333 -20.33 -9.58 -4.32
CA ALA A 333 -19.35 -8.77 -3.63
C ALA A 333 -17.91 -9.11 -4.01
N GLU A 334 -17.59 -10.37 -4.35
CA GLU A 334 -16.28 -10.74 -4.88
C GLU A 334 -16.07 -10.26 -6.33
N VAL A 335 -17.12 -10.33 -7.18
CA VAL A 335 -17.10 -9.74 -8.54
C VAL A 335 -16.79 -8.24 -8.45
N LEU A 336 -17.53 -7.50 -7.61
CA LEU A 336 -17.36 -6.06 -7.44
C LEU A 336 -15.95 -5.71 -6.92
N LEU A 337 -15.43 -6.43 -5.93
CA LEU A 337 -14.08 -6.16 -5.39
C LEU A 337 -12.95 -6.44 -6.38
N GLN A 338 -13.20 -7.25 -7.41
CA GLN A 338 -12.24 -7.50 -8.48
C GLN A 338 -12.27 -6.42 -9.58
N THR A 339 -13.40 -5.74 -9.77
CA THR A 339 -13.55 -4.72 -10.83
C THR A 339 -12.48 -3.62 -10.84
N PRO A 340 -11.97 -3.06 -9.71
CA PRO A 340 -10.98 -1.98 -9.79
C PRO A 340 -9.66 -2.43 -10.41
N ALA A 341 -9.22 -3.67 -10.18
CA ALA A 341 -8.01 -4.20 -10.79
C ALA A 341 -8.17 -4.42 -12.29
N LEU A 342 -9.35 -4.91 -12.71
CA LEU A 342 -9.70 -5.11 -14.12
C LEU A 342 -9.82 -3.78 -14.86
N LEU A 343 -10.50 -2.80 -14.28
CA LEU A 343 -10.64 -1.46 -14.85
C LEU A 343 -9.30 -0.73 -14.95
N ASN A 344 -8.42 -0.84 -13.95
CA ASN A 344 -7.07 -0.29 -14.03
C ASN A 344 -6.25 -0.94 -15.16
N SER A 345 -6.34 -2.26 -15.35
CA SER A 345 -5.64 -2.93 -16.45
C SER A 345 -6.19 -2.49 -17.81
N MET A 346 -7.51 -2.35 -17.93
CA MET A 346 -8.16 -1.80 -19.11
C MET A 346 -7.77 -0.34 -19.37
N LEU A 347 -7.70 0.49 -18.33
CA LEU A 347 -7.24 1.87 -18.39
C LEU A 347 -5.81 1.94 -18.94
N ASN A 348 -4.90 1.12 -18.41
CA ASN A 348 -3.51 1.06 -18.87
C ASN A 348 -3.40 0.69 -20.36
N ILE A 349 -4.25 -0.22 -20.84
CA ILE A 349 -4.31 -0.58 -22.27
C ILE A 349 -4.80 0.62 -23.10
N CYS A 350 -5.87 1.30 -22.68
CA CYS A 350 -6.42 2.46 -23.40
C CYS A 350 -5.42 3.63 -23.44
N VAL A 351 -4.76 3.89 -22.31
CA VAL A 351 -3.71 4.91 -22.17
C VAL A 351 -2.50 4.58 -23.05
N SER A 352 -2.08 3.31 -23.14
CA SER A 352 -0.97 2.92 -24.02
C SER A 352 -1.24 3.16 -25.51
N ARG A 353 -2.52 3.24 -25.90
CA ARG A 353 -2.98 3.57 -27.26
C ARG A 353 -3.32 5.05 -27.43
N ASN A 354 -3.18 5.85 -26.37
CA ASN A 354 -3.56 7.26 -26.30
C ASN A 354 -5.04 7.54 -26.59
N TRP A 355 -5.95 6.61 -26.32
CA TRP A 355 -7.38 6.76 -26.61
C TRP A 355 -8.12 7.49 -25.49
N LEU A 356 -8.76 8.63 -25.79
CA LEU A 356 -9.47 9.42 -24.79
C LEU A 356 -10.83 8.83 -24.39
N ALA A 357 -11.73 8.60 -25.36
CA ALA A 357 -13.11 8.18 -25.09
C ALA A 357 -13.25 6.89 -24.21
N PRO A 358 -12.56 5.77 -24.52
CA PRO A 358 -12.62 4.58 -23.67
C PRO A 358 -11.94 4.80 -22.31
N THR A 359 -10.92 5.66 -22.23
CA THR A 359 -10.26 6.00 -20.96
C THR A 359 -11.19 6.75 -20.02
N LEU A 360 -11.89 7.78 -20.53
CA LEU A 360 -12.92 8.50 -19.77
C LEU A 360 -14.04 7.57 -19.32
N SER A 361 -14.49 6.68 -20.21
CA SER A 361 -15.53 5.68 -19.90
C SER A 361 -15.08 4.70 -18.82
N ALA A 362 -13.85 4.19 -18.91
CA ALA A 362 -13.26 3.32 -17.88
C ALA A 362 -13.20 4.02 -16.52
N MET A 363 -12.71 5.28 -16.47
CA MET A 363 -12.65 6.07 -15.22
C MET A 363 -14.03 6.28 -14.61
N ARG A 364 -15.02 6.67 -15.42
CA ARG A 364 -16.41 6.90 -14.96
C ARG A 364 -17.07 5.62 -14.45
N LEU A 365 -16.79 4.47 -15.07
CA LEU A 365 -17.38 3.19 -14.66
C LEU A 365 -17.09 2.84 -13.20
N HIS A 366 -15.92 3.26 -12.67
CA HIS A 366 -15.63 3.05 -11.26
C HIS A 366 -16.67 3.68 -10.33
N ALA A 367 -17.09 4.93 -10.60
CA ALA A 367 -18.07 5.63 -9.79
C ALA A 367 -19.46 4.98 -9.90
N TYR A 368 -19.87 4.58 -11.11
CA TYR A 368 -21.13 3.84 -11.32
C TYR A 368 -21.16 2.53 -10.52
N LEU A 369 -20.04 1.82 -10.44
CA LEU A 369 -19.92 0.60 -9.63
C LEU A 369 -19.89 0.88 -8.13
N ALA A 370 -19.21 1.95 -7.69
CA ALA A 370 -19.15 2.33 -6.28
C ALA A 370 -20.54 2.74 -5.74
N GLN A 371 -21.33 3.43 -6.56
CA GLN A 371 -22.62 4.03 -6.19
C GLN A 371 -23.84 3.19 -6.59
N ALA A 372 -23.59 2.06 -7.26
CA ALA A 372 -24.63 1.16 -7.76
C ALA A 372 -25.66 1.91 -8.63
N LEU A 373 -25.19 2.50 -9.74
CA LEU A 373 -26.02 3.21 -10.71
C LEU A 373 -25.81 2.67 -12.12
N PRO A 374 -26.85 2.63 -12.98
CA PRO A 374 -26.71 2.23 -14.38
C PRO A 374 -25.65 3.06 -15.11
N ALA A 375 -24.76 2.39 -15.83
CA ALA A 375 -23.65 3.04 -16.51
C ALA A 375 -24.14 4.00 -17.61
N GLY A 376 -23.55 5.19 -17.67
CA GLY A 376 -23.89 6.22 -18.67
C GLY A 376 -25.13 7.07 -18.36
N GLN A 377 -25.86 6.80 -17.27
CA GLN A 377 -27.07 7.55 -16.90
C GLN A 377 -26.76 8.65 -15.88
N MET A 378 -26.19 9.77 -16.34
CA MET A 378 -25.86 10.92 -15.48
C MET A 378 -27.09 11.57 -14.84
N ASN A 379 -28.27 11.41 -15.46
CA ASN A 379 -29.54 11.87 -14.93
C ASN A 379 -29.90 11.24 -13.57
N LEU A 380 -29.29 10.10 -13.23
CA LEU A 380 -29.51 9.42 -11.96
C LEU A 380 -28.55 9.83 -10.84
N LYS A 381 -27.74 10.88 -11.03
CA LYS A 381 -26.74 11.30 -10.03
C LYS A 381 -27.33 11.54 -8.63
N LEU A 382 -28.57 12.04 -8.53
CA LEU A 382 -29.20 12.31 -7.23
C LEU A 382 -29.62 11.02 -6.51
N ALA A 383 -29.79 9.90 -7.21
CA ALA A 383 -30.11 8.62 -6.59
C ALA A 383 -28.96 8.07 -5.72
N GLN A 384 -27.80 8.72 -5.67
CA GLN A 384 -26.72 8.41 -4.74
C GLN A 384 -27.06 8.79 -3.29
N PHE A 385 -27.96 9.76 -3.08
CA PHE A 385 -28.41 10.17 -1.76
C PHE A 385 -29.37 9.15 -1.12
N PRO A 386 -29.37 9.04 0.23
CA PRO A 386 -30.20 8.09 0.94
C PRO A 386 -31.68 8.37 0.71
N GLY A 387 -32.44 7.32 0.41
CA GLY A 387 -33.89 7.38 0.25
C GLY A 387 -34.39 7.90 -1.09
N ILE A 388 -33.53 8.26 -2.04
CA ILE A 388 -33.92 8.72 -3.39
C ILE A 388 -33.97 7.55 -4.37
N THR A 389 -35.09 7.40 -5.06
CA THR A 389 -35.26 6.36 -6.10
C THR A 389 -34.71 6.81 -7.45
N ALA A 390 -34.50 5.87 -8.38
CA ALA A 390 -34.03 6.20 -9.73
C ALA A 390 -35.04 7.09 -10.47
N ASP A 391 -36.34 6.80 -10.34
CA ASP A 391 -37.41 7.55 -11.01
C ASP A 391 -37.51 8.98 -10.46
N GLU A 392 -37.39 9.14 -9.13
CA GLU A 392 -37.35 10.44 -8.46
C GLU A 392 -36.12 11.25 -8.93
N ALA A 393 -34.94 10.63 -8.99
CA ALA A 393 -33.73 11.29 -9.46
C ALA A 393 -33.82 11.74 -10.93
N ALA A 394 -34.36 10.88 -11.80
CA ALA A 394 -34.55 11.20 -13.22
C ALA A 394 -35.51 12.38 -13.43
N ALA A 395 -36.57 12.47 -12.61
CA ALA A 395 -37.52 13.58 -12.66
C ALA A 395 -36.92 14.91 -12.16
N LEU A 396 -36.02 14.86 -11.17
CA LEU A 396 -35.40 16.05 -10.58
C LEU A 396 -34.23 16.61 -11.41
N TYR A 397 -33.56 15.75 -12.18
CA TYR A 397 -32.36 16.11 -12.93
C TYR A 397 -32.48 17.34 -13.85
N PRO A 398 -33.57 17.53 -14.64
CA PRO A 398 -33.69 18.70 -15.52
C PRO A 398 -33.78 20.02 -14.75
N THR A 399 -34.24 19.97 -13.50
CA THR A 399 -34.52 21.15 -12.67
C THR A 399 -33.39 21.49 -11.70
N MET A 400 -32.56 20.51 -11.33
CA MET A 400 -31.60 20.64 -10.23
C MET A 400 -30.24 20.11 -10.66
N ASN A 401 -29.40 21.01 -11.17
CA ASN A 401 -28.06 20.68 -11.62
C ASN A 401 -27.05 20.69 -10.47
N ALA A 402 -27.20 21.54 -9.46
CA ALA A 402 -26.34 21.52 -8.27
C ALA A 402 -26.98 20.71 -7.13
N VAL A 403 -26.12 20.06 -6.33
CA VAL A 403 -26.54 19.39 -5.09
C VAL A 403 -27.12 20.40 -4.10
N ASP A 404 -26.61 21.63 -4.08
CA ASP A 404 -27.07 22.68 -3.17
C ASP A 404 -28.49 23.14 -3.49
N ASP A 405 -28.83 23.27 -4.77
CA ASP A 405 -30.20 23.58 -5.22
C ASP A 405 -31.16 22.46 -4.79
N PHE A 406 -30.70 21.21 -4.91
CA PHE A 406 -31.46 20.04 -4.50
C PHE A 406 -31.74 20.04 -2.99
N ILE A 407 -30.72 20.28 -2.16
CA ILE A 407 -30.88 20.36 -0.70
C ILE A 407 -31.84 21.50 -0.32
N SER A 408 -31.67 22.68 -0.92
CA SER A 408 -32.54 23.84 -0.67
C SER A 408 -34.00 23.54 -1.01
N SER A 409 -34.26 22.80 -2.09
CA SER A 409 -35.60 22.39 -2.48
C SER A 409 -36.26 21.41 -1.49
N LEU A 410 -35.47 20.52 -0.89
CA LEU A 410 -35.95 19.57 0.11
C LEU A 410 -36.26 20.25 1.44
N GLU A 411 -35.46 21.26 1.81
CA GLU A 411 -35.74 22.11 2.96
C GLU A 411 -37.06 22.86 2.80
N GLN A 412 -37.29 23.45 1.62
CA GLN A 412 -38.56 24.11 1.31
C GLN A 412 -39.76 23.16 1.38
N LYS A 413 -39.57 21.89 1.00
CA LYS A 413 -40.60 20.84 1.10
C LYS A 413 -40.69 20.19 2.48
N SER A 414 -39.83 20.54 3.43
CA SER A 414 -39.76 19.96 4.77
C SER A 414 -39.71 18.42 4.77
N ASP A 415 -38.88 17.84 3.89
CA ASP A 415 -38.72 16.39 3.78
C ASP A 415 -37.97 15.81 5.00
N GLU A 416 -38.47 14.69 5.55
CA GLU A 416 -37.87 13.98 6.69
C GLU A 416 -36.44 13.47 6.38
N ARG A 417 -36.10 13.26 5.10
CA ARG A 417 -34.80 12.76 4.63
C ARG A 417 -33.70 13.82 4.64
N THR A 418 -34.05 15.11 4.72
CA THR A 418 -33.13 16.26 4.67
C THR A 418 -31.90 16.16 5.59
N PRO A 419 -32.01 15.80 6.89
CA PRO A 419 -30.83 15.71 7.76
C PRO A 419 -29.83 14.65 7.31
N GLU A 420 -30.28 13.48 6.87
CA GLU A 420 -29.38 12.44 6.36
C GLU A 420 -28.70 12.86 5.05
N ILE A 421 -29.44 13.52 4.16
CA ILE A 421 -28.92 14.04 2.90
C ILE A 421 -27.85 15.09 3.14
N LYS A 422 -28.03 15.99 4.12
CA LYS A 422 -27.01 16.96 4.54
C LYS A 422 -25.73 16.30 5.06
N LEU A 423 -25.84 15.25 5.87
CA LEU A 423 -24.67 14.49 6.36
C LEU A 423 -23.87 13.88 5.21
N VAL A 424 -24.56 13.39 4.18
CA VAL A 424 -23.91 12.86 2.96
C VAL A 424 -23.29 13.99 2.14
N ALA A 425 -24.01 15.10 1.96
CA ALA A 425 -23.53 16.28 1.23
C ALA A 425 -22.26 16.88 1.84
N GLN A 426 -22.13 16.92 3.17
CA GLN A 426 -20.91 17.37 3.85
C GLN A 426 -19.67 16.51 3.54
N LYS A 427 -19.87 15.24 3.17
CA LYS A 427 -18.80 14.32 2.75
C LYS A 427 -18.78 14.12 1.23
N TRP A 428 -19.60 14.87 0.51
CA TRP A 428 -19.67 14.88 -0.93
C TRP A 428 -18.52 15.75 -1.45
N GLY A 429 -17.53 15.11 -2.06
CA GLY A 429 -16.31 15.80 -2.46
C GLY A 429 -16.46 16.45 -3.83
N LYS A 430 -17.16 17.60 -3.90
CA LYS A 430 -17.09 18.47 -5.08
C LYS A 430 -15.68 19.05 -5.13
N VAL A 431 -14.93 18.67 -6.14
CA VAL A 431 -13.58 19.16 -6.34
C VAL A 431 -13.63 20.59 -6.88
N GLU A 432 -12.62 21.40 -6.59
CA GLU A 432 -12.39 22.68 -7.24
C GLU A 432 -10.93 22.77 -7.65
N ILE A 433 -10.69 23.25 -8.87
CA ILE A 433 -9.35 23.55 -9.38
C ILE A 433 -9.03 24.97 -8.93
N VAL A 434 -8.15 25.11 -7.94
CA VAL A 434 -7.64 26.43 -7.52
C VAL A 434 -6.75 26.98 -8.64
N ASP A 435 -5.80 26.17 -9.08
CA ASP A 435 -4.90 26.50 -10.17
C ASP A 435 -4.43 25.25 -10.91
N ALA A 436 -4.14 25.40 -12.20
CA ALA A 436 -3.60 24.37 -13.06
C ALA A 436 -2.61 25.02 -14.03
N ALA A 437 -1.32 24.81 -13.81
CA ALA A 437 -0.25 25.44 -14.55
C ALA A 437 0.73 24.40 -15.10
N LEU A 438 1.27 24.65 -16.30
CA LEU A 438 2.42 23.94 -16.82
C LEU A 438 3.67 24.73 -16.47
N LYS A 439 4.61 24.14 -15.74
CA LYS A 439 5.85 24.79 -15.31
C LYS A 439 7.06 23.91 -15.62
N VAL A 440 8.16 24.53 -16.03
CA VAL A 440 9.47 23.88 -16.14
C VAL A 440 10.28 24.26 -14.91
N PHE A 441 11.00 23.31 -14.32
CA PHE A 441 11.78 23.59 -13.12
C PHE A 441 13.02 24.42 -13.47
N GLY A 442 13.13 25.61 -12.89
CA GLY A 442 14.26 26.52 -13.09
C GLY A 442 14.18 27.40 -14.34
N GLU A 443 13.16 27.22 -15.20
CA GLU A 443 12.93 28.03 -16.40
C GLU A 443 11.59 28.78 -16.28
N ARG A 444 11.55 30.03 -16.75
CA ARG A 444 10.33 30.85 -16.75
C ARG A 444 9.37 30.49 -17.89
N PHE A 445 9.91 30.09 -19.03
CA PHE A 445 9.14 29.76 -20.23
C PHE A 445 9.24 28.27 -20.57
N ILE A 446 8.27 27.80 -21.36
CA ILE A 446 8.22 26.42 -21.80
C ILE A 446 8.91 26.32 -23.16
N THR A 447 10.10 25.71 -23.18
CA THR A 447 10.85 25.44 -24.40
C THR A 447 10.36 24.18 -25.12
N PRO A 448 10.57 24.06 -26.45
CA PRO A 448 10.16 22.88 -27.18
C PRO A 448 10.92 21.64 -26.71
N SER A 449 10.24 20.50 -26.61
CA SER A 449 10.79 19.23 -26.09
C SER A 449 11.27 19.24 -24.62
N ALA A 450 10.99 20.29 -23.86
CA ALA A 450 11.33 20.36 -22.43
C ALA A 450 10.56 19.34 -21.58
N PHE A 451 11.10 19.02 -20.40
CA PHE A 451 10.36 18.27 -19.39
C PHE A 451 9.46 19.22 -18.59
N ILE A 452 8.17 19.19 -18.92
CA ILE A 452 7.16 20.05 -18.34
C ILE A 452 6.51 19.33 -17.16
N SER A 453 6.32 20.04 -16.05
CA SER A 453 5.52 19.59 -14.91
C SER A 453 4.13 20.22 -14.99
N LEU A 454 3.08 19.41 -15.11
CA LEU A 454 1.71 19.84 -14.81
C LEU A 454 1.58 19.96 -13.30
N LEU A 455 1.49 21.19 -12.79
CA LEU A 455 1.19 21.50 -11.40
C LEU A 455 -0.31 21.73 -11.25
N LEU A 456 -0.93 20.90 -10.42
CA LEU A 456 -2.37 20.88 -10.20
C LEU A 456 -2.65 21.17 -8.71
N LYS A 457 -3.28 22.32 -8.43
CA LYS A 457 -3.71 22.73 -7.09
C LYS A 457 -5.20 22.48 -6.92
N VAL A 458 -5.55 21.60 -5.98
CA VAL A 458 -6.91 21.10 -5.84
C VAL A 458 -7.37 21.17 -4.41
N ARG A 459 -8.63 21.57 -4.21
CA ARG A 459 -9.33 21.56 -2.94
C ARG A 459 -10.72 20.94 -3.08
N LEU A 460 -11.33 20.51 -1.97
CA LEU A 460 -12.76 20.22 -1.93
C LEU A 460 -13.52 21.49 -1.56
N ALA A 461 -14.57 21.78 -2.32
CA ALA A 461 -15.41 22.96 -2.11
C ALA A 461 -15.85 23.07 -0.65
N PRO A 462 -15.67 24.24 0.00
CA PRO A 462 -16.13 24.43 1.37
C PRO A 462 -17.67 24.30 1.43
N PRO A 463 -18.23 23.73 2.51
CA PRO A 463 -19.68 23.55 2.66
C PRO A 463 -20.46 24.86 2.79
N ILE A 464 -19.76 26.00 2.90
CA ILE A 464 -20.32 27.35 2.95
C ILE A 464 -19.43 28.19 2.06
N SER A 465 -20.02 28.98 1.15
CA SER A 465 -19.32 29.95 0.30
C SER A 465 -18.61 31.00 1.16
N SER A 466 -17.44 30.68 1.69
CA SER A 466 -16.47 31.68 2.12
C SER A 466 -15.81 32.19 0.86
N LYS A 467 -16.05 33.46 0.51
CA LYS A 467 -15.30 34.15 -0.53
C LYS A 467 -13.81 33.95 -0.24
N ALA A 468 -13.03 33.65 -1.28
CA ALA A 468 -11.59 33.62 -1.18
C ALA A 468 -11.13 34.99 -0.65
N GLU A 469 -10.41 34.99 0.47
CA GLU A 469 -9.75 36.20 0.96
C GLU A 469 -8.71 36.64 -0.09
N ASP A 470 -8.60 37.94 -0.32
CA ASP A 470 -7.60 38.49 -1.24
C ASP A 470 -6.19 38.15 -0.71
N GLU A 471 -5.44 37.36 -1.47
CA GLU A 471 -4.08 36.94 -1.13
C GLU A 471 -3.15 38.17 -1.05
N THR A 472 -2.42 38.30 0.06
CA THR A 472 -1.43 39.37 0.19
C THR A 472 -0.18 39.06 -0.63
N ALA A 473 0.64 40.08 -0.92
CA ALA A 473 1.92 39.88 -1.64
C ALA A 473 2.88 38.94 -0.87
N ALA A 474 2.80 38.90 0.46
CA ALA A 474 3.57 37.99 1.28
C ALA A 474 3.09 36.53 1.13
N ASP A 475 1.77 36.32 1.04
CA ASP A 475 1.18 34.99 0.84
C ASP A 475 1.56 34.41 -0.52
N ARG A 476 1.53 35.23 -1.58
CA ARG A 476 1.99 34.84 -2.92
C ARG A 476 3.46 34.41 -2.94
N LYS A 477 4.34 35.17 -2.29
CA LYS A 477 5.76 34.83 -2.22
C LYS A 477 6.02 33.53 -1.45
N ALA A 478 5.28 33.31 -0.36
CA ALA A 478 5.35 32.07 0.41
C ALA A 478 4.83 30.87 -0.41
N GLU A 479 3.76 31.07 -1.16
CA GLU A 479 3.21 30.06 -2.07
C GLU A 479 4.17 29.71 -3.21
N GLU A 480 4.77 30.70 -3.87
CA GLU A 480 5.78 30.48 -4.91
C GLU A 480 6.99 29.69 -4.38
N ALA A 481 7.45 29.99 -3.17
CA ALA A 481 8.53 29.23 -2.52
C ALA A 481 8.13 27.78 -2.25
N ARG A 482 6.91 27.55 -1.74
CA ARG A 482 6.35 26.21 -1.47
C ARG A 482 6.17 25.41 -2.76
N GLU A 483 5.72 26.05 -3.83
CA GLU A 483 5.63 25.44 -5.16
C GLU A 483 7.00 25.07 -5.72
N HIS A 484 7.98 25.97 -5.62
CA HIS A 484 9.33 25.73 -6.10
C HIS A 484 9.98 24.55 -5.37
N GLU A 485 9.82 24.47 -4.04
CA GLU A 485 10.26 23.32 -3.24
C GLU A 485 9.55 22.02 -3.69
N PHE A 486 8.23 22.08 -3.89
CA PHE A 486 7.47 20.92 -4.33
C PHE A 486 7.86 20.45 -5.73
N LEU A 487 8.09 21.36 -6.68
CA LEU A 487 8.56 21.06 -8.03
C LEU A 487 9.93 20.39 -8.01
N GLY A 488 10.84 20.81 -7.12
CA GLY A 488 12.16 20.18 -6.91
C GLY A 488 12.11 18.81 -6.21
N SER A 489 11.01 18.47 -5.54
CA SER A 489 10.87 17.18 -4.84
C SER A 489 10.80 15.98 -5.81
N ARG A 490 10.94 14.75 -5.33
CA ARG A 490 10.68 13.53 -6.14
C ARG A 490 9.24 13.00 -6.03
N LYS A 491 8.35 13.72 -5.32
CA LYS A 491 7.01 13.24 -4.97
C LYS A 491 5.96 13.77 -5.93
N ASP A 492 5.05 12.92 -6.39
CA ASP A 492 3.96 13.31 -7.30
C ASP A 492 2.79 14.02 -6.58
N ALA A 493 2.74 13.92 -5.25
CA ALA A 493 1.76 14.60 -4.42
C ALA A 493 2.46 15.20 -3.20
N GLU A 494 2.02 16.38 -2.80
CA GLU A 494 2.51 17.06 -1.61
C GLU A 494 2.20 16.24 -0.34
N ASP A 495 3.06 16.27 0.67
CA ASP A 495 2.78 15.58 1.93
C ASP A 495 1.62 16.25 2.68
N LEU A 496 0.81 15.44 3.36
CA LEU A 496 -0.21 15.99 4.26
C LEU A 496 0.46 16.60 5.49
N ALA A 497 -0.08 17.72 5.96
CA ALA A 497 0.37 18.35 7.20
C ALA A 497 0.23 17.39 8.39
N VAL A 498 1.15 17.49 9.36
CA VAL A 498 1.17 16.62 10.54
C VAL A 498 -0.13 16.77 11.32
N GLY A 499 -0.97 15.73 11.31
CA GLY A 499 -2.26 15.69 12.01
C GLY A 499 -3.49 15.73 11.09
N ASP A 500 -3.32 16.07 9.80
CA ASP A 500 -4.40 15.97 8.83
C ASP A 500 -4.64 14.49 8.44
N GLN A 501 -5.87 14.02 8.63
CA GLN A 501 -6.21 12.60 8.42
C GLN A 501 -6.62 12.30 6.98
N GLY A 502 -6.48 13.27 6.07
CA GLY A 502 -6.86 13.15 4.68
C GLY A 502 -8.36 12.98 4.50
N THR A 503 -8.76 12.45 3.34
CA THR A 503 -10.19 12.22 3.08
C THR A 503 -10.66 10.96 3.80
N GLY A 504 -11.72 11.10 4.59
CA GLY A 504 -12.35 9.99 5.30
C GLY A 504 -12.97 8.93 4.37
N TRP A 505 -13.76 8.00 4.90
CA TRP A 505 -14.48 7.06 4.04
C TRP A 505 -15.61 7.77 3.28
N ALA A 506 -15.71 7.48 1.98
CA ALA A 506 -16.74 8.02 1.12
C ALA A 506 -18.12 7.43 1.44
N HIS A 507 -19.17 8.16 1.06
CA HIS A 507 -20.54 7.62 1.02
C HIS A 507 -20.66 6.66 -0.15
N ALA A 508 -20.57 5.35 0.11
CA ALA A 508 -20.72 4.29 -0.88
C ALA A 508 -21.43 3.07 -0.24
N PRO A 509 -22.72 3.20 0.13
CA PRO A 509 -23.42 2.19 0.93
C PRO A 509 -23.63 0.85 0.21
N TYR A 510 -23.58 0.84 -1.12
CA TYR A 510 -23.74 -0.38 -1.92
C TYR A 510 -22.39 -1.07 -2.22
N TRP A 511 -21.26 -0.40 -1.99
CA TRP A 511 -19.95 -0.98 -2.25
C TRP A 511 -19.56 -1.98 -1.15
N PRO A 512 -19.06 -3.19 -1.48
CA PRO A 512 -18.85 -4.27 -0.50
C PRO A 512 -17.61 -4.13 0.40
N ALA A 513 -16.91 -3.00 0.36
CA ALA A 513 -15.75 -2.68 1.20
C ALA A 513 -15.71 -1.19 1.57
N ASN A 514 -14.82 -0.80 2.48
CA ASN A 514 -14.60 0.62 2.75
C ASN A 514 -13.82 1.25 1.60
N ARG A 515 -14.30 2.38 1.08
CA ARG A 515 -13.68 3.10 -0.03
C ARG A 515 -13.36 4.54 0.38
N LYS A 516 -12.15 4.99 0.06
CA LYS A 516 -11.77 6.41 0.16
C LYS A 516 -12.22 7.13 -1.12
N PRO A 517 -12.66 8.39 -1.02
CA PRO A 517 -12.94 9.18 -2.21
C PRO A 517 -11.62 9.47 -2.93
N SER A 518 -11.64 9.30 -4.24
CA SER A 518 -10.50 9.52 -5.11
C SER A 518 -10.97 10.05 -6.46
N TRP A 519 -10.08 10.74 -7.14
CA TRP A 519 -10.31 11.33 -8.45
C TRP A 519 -9.16 10.94 -9.38
N TRP A 520 -9.42 11.03 -10.67
CA TRP A 520 -8.43 10.87 -11.71
C TRP A 520 -8.25 12.21 -12.41
N ALA A 521 -7.02 12.67 -12.51
CA ALA A 521 -6.67 13.85 -13.31
C ALA A 521 -5.93 13.42 -14.57
N LEU A 522 -6.37 13.88 -15.74
CA LEU A 522 -5.67 13.65 -17.01
C LEU A 522 -5.73 14.88 -17.90
N LEU A 523 -4.76 15.01 -18.80
CA LEU A 523 -4.72 16.06 -19.80
C LEU A 523 -4.90 15.45 -21.18
N ALA A 524 -5.82 15.99 -21.96
CA ALA A 524 -6.13 15.47 -23.28
C ALA A 524 -6.31 16.58 -24.31
N ASP A 525 -6.02 16.24 -25.56
CA ASP A 525 -6.39 17.03 -26.71
C ASP A 525 -7.74 16.55 -27.23
N VAL A 526 -8.76 17.37 -27.02
CA VAL A 526 -10.14 17.08 -27.41
C VAL A 526 -10.29 17.06 -28.92
N LYS A 527 -9.50 17.84 -29.67
CA LYS A 527 -9.61 17.92 -31.13
C LYS A 527 -9.16 16.63 -31.79
N THR A 528 -8.13 16.00 -31.25
CA THR A 528 -7.58 14.74 -31.77
C THR A 528 -8.11 13.50 -31.06
N ASN A 529 -8.99 13.65 -30.06
CA ASN A 529 -9.50 12.57 -29.20
C ASN A 529 -8.38 11.74 -28.54
N LYS A 530 -7.25 12.39 -28.23
CA LYS A 530 -6.04 11.74 -27.71
C LYS A 530 -5.63 12.22 -26.34
N ILE A 531 -5.06 11.30 -25.59
CA ILE A 531 -4.45 11.58 -24.28
C ILE A 531 -3.08 12.20 -24.52
N VAL A 532 -2.79 13.28 -23.80
CA VAL A 532 -1.47 13.93 -23.76
C VAL A 532 -0.72 13.46 -22.51
N ILE A 533 -1.38 13.56 -21.36
CA ILE A 533 -0.81 13.12 -20.07
C ILE A 533 -1.68 11.97 -19.52
N PRO A 534 -1.07 10.82 -19.18
CA PRO A 534 -1.81 9.67 -18.66
C PRO A 534 -2.45 10.01 -17.30
N PRO A 535 -3.61 9.39 -16.98
CA PRO A 535 -4.34 9.69 -15.76
C PRO A 535 -3.54 9.38 -14.50
N ILE A 536 -3.48 10.35 -13.58
CA ILE A 536 -2.98 10.17 -12.21
C ILE A 536 -4.11 10.12 -11.21
N LYS A 537 -3.90 9.35 -10.14
CA LYS A 537 -4.87 9.24 -9.06
C LYS A 537 -4.62 10.31 -8.01
N VAL A 538 -5.64 11.12 -7.76
CA VAL A 538 -5.67 12.21 -6.79
C VAL A 538 -6.47 11.74 -5.56
N THR A 539 -5.85 11.77 -4.37
CA THR A 539 -6.43 11.25 -3.11
C THR A 539 -6.07 12.11 -1.92
N ASP A 540 -6.89 12.07 -0.87
CA ASP A 540 -6.66 12.87 0.35
C ASP A 540 -6.55 14.37 0.02
N ILE A 541 -7.58 14.89 -0.67
CA ILE A 541 -7.75 16.32 -0.97
C ILE A 541 -8.31 17.01 0.30
N PRO A 542 -7.70 18.10 0.78
CA PRO A 542 -8.19 18.83 1.94
C PRO A 542 -9.56 19.47 1.65
N SER A 543 -10.40 19.55 2.69
CA SER A 543 -11.68 20.27 2.65
C SER A 543 -11.54 21.66 3.27
N GLY A 544 -12.13 22.68 2.65
CA GLY A 544 -12.12 24.05 3.17
C GLY A 544 -11.26 24.99 2.33
N SER A 545 -10.55 25.91 3.00
CA SER A 545 -9.68 26.90 2.35
C SER A 545 -8.35 26.34 1.87
N GLY A 546 -7.84 25.28 2.52
CA GLY A 546 -6.59 24.63 2.13
C GLY A 546 -6.69 23.88 0.81
N TYR A 547 -5.62 23.92 0.01
CA TYR A 547 -5.45 23.11 -1.20
C TYR A 547 -4.25 22.17 -1.04
N ARG A 548 -4.19 21.17 -1.92
CA ARG A 548 -3.04 20.27 -2.04
C ARG A 548 -2.52 20.25 -3.46
N MET A 549 -1.21 20.21 -3.60
CA MET A 549 -0.53 20.18 -4.90
C MET A 549 -0.26 18.75 -5.36
N TYR A 550 -0.49 18.54 -6.65
CA TYR A 550 -0.15 17.33 -7.38
C TYR A 550 0.69 17.73 -8.58
N LYS A 551 1.69 16.92 -8.90
CA LYS A 551 2.53 17.15 -10.07
C LYS A 551 2.67 15.92 -10.93
N GLN A 552 2.76 16.15 -12.23
CA GLN A 552 3.06 15.11 -13.20
C GLN A 552 3.98 15.64 -14.28
N GLN A 553 5.11 14.97 -14.47
CA GLN A 553 6.10 15.33 -15.48
C GLN A 553 5.84 14.60 -16.80
N PHE A 554 5.97 15.31 -17.90
CA PHE A 554 5.88 14.77 -19.25
C PHE A 554 6.78 15.57 -20.20
N GLN A 555 7.07 15.00 -21.36
CA GLN A 555 7.83 15.68 -22.39
C GLN A 555 6.90 16.56 -23.23
N GLY A 556 7.23 17.85 -23.35
CA GLY A 556 6.52 18.79 -24.20
C GLY A 556 6.65 18.44 -25.69
N PRO A 557 5.70 18.89 -26.53
CA PRO A 557 5.80 18.68 -27.97
C PRO A 557 6.99 19.45 -28.56
N PRO A 558 7.53 18.99 -29.70
CA PRO A 558 8.76 19.51 -30.28
C PRO A 558 8.57 20.81 -31.08
N ASN A 559 7.34 21.14 -31.48
CA ASN A 559 7.07 22.30 -32.31
C ASN A 559 6.59 23.47 -31.42
N PRO A 560 7.11 24.69 -31.63
CA PRO A 560 6.55 25.88 -31.00
C PRO A 560 5.14 26.15 -31.53
N GLY A 561 4.28 26.69 -30.67
CA GLY A 561 2.89 26.96 -31.04
C GLY A 561 1.94 27.03 -29.85
N LEU A 562 0.70 27.38 -30.16
CA LEU A 562 -0.41 27.41 -29.21
C LEU A 562 -1.12 26.06 -29.18
N TYR A 563 -1.13 25.43 -28.02
CA TYR A 563 -1.80 24.17 -27.77
C TYR A 563 -3.04 24.39 -26.90
N HIS A 564 -4.16 23.84 -27.35
CA HIS A 564 -5.43 23.86 -26.61
C HIS A 564 -5.68 22.45 -26.05
N TRP A 565 -5.44 22.28 -24.75
CA TRP A 565 -5.68 21.01 -24.08
C TRP A 565 -6.74 21.19 -23.00
N ARG A 566 -7.46 20.11 -22.72
CA ARG A 566 -8.47 20.08 -21.66
C ARG A 566 -8.00 19.18 -20.55
N LEU A 567 -7.92 19.74 -19.34
CA LEU A 567 -7.72 19.00 -18.12
C LEU A 567 -9.07 18.44 -17.67
N TYR A 568 -9.11 17.14 -17.41
CA TYR A 568 -10.26 16.45 -16.85
C TYR A 568 -9.90 15.96 -15.45
N ILE A 569 -10.74 16.30 -14.46
CA ILE A 569 -10.74 15.69 -13.13
C ILE A 569 -12.06 14.96 -12.97
N ILE A 570 -12.02 13.63 -12.87
CA ILE A 570 -13.23 12.81 -12.78
C ILE A 570 -13.16 11.93 -11.56
N SER A 571 -14.25 11.94 -10.80
CA SER A 571 -14.39 11.16 -9.60
C SER A 571 -14.46 9.66 -9.88
N ASP A 572 -13.68 8.89 -9.11
CA ASP A 572 -13.68 7.42 -9.07
C ASP A 572 -14.80 6.88 -8.16
N THR A 573 -15.44 7.75 -7.37
CA THR A 573 -16.33 7.33 -6.26
C THR A 573 -17.75 7.87 -6.37
N PHE A 574 -17.94 9.12 -6.75
CA PHE A 574 -19.22 9.79 -6.98
C PHE A 574 -19.49 9.98 -8.46
N VAL A 575 -20.72 9.68 -8.90
CA VAL A 575 -21.19 9.83 -10.29
C VAL A 575 -21.60 11.28 -10.54
N GLY A 576 -21.20 11.83 -11.69
CA GLY A 576 -21.55 13.20 -12.09
C GLY A 576 -20.61 14.28 -11.54
N GLU A 577 -19.69 13.91 -10.65
CA GLU A 577 -18.64 14.80 -10.16
C GLU A 577 -17.43 14.75 -11.11
N GLU A 578 -17.48 15.57 -12.15
CA GLU A 578 -16.37 15.79 -13.06
C GLU A 578 -16.21 17.28 -13.36
N ILE A 579 -14.95 17.71 -13.51
CA ILE A 579 -14.59 19.08 -13.82
C ILE A 579 -13.68 19.04 -15.03
N SER A 580 -13.94 19.93 -15.97
CA SER A 580 -13.08 20.18 -17.10
C SER A 580 -12.64 21.63 -17.10
N ARG A 581 -11.35 21.86 -17.35
CA ARG A 581 -10.78 23.21 -17.55
C ARG A 581 -10.02 23.20 -18.85
N ASP A 582 -10.40 24.10 -19.76
CA ASP A 582 -9.65 24.35 -20.98
C ASP A 582 -8.42 25.17 -20.64
N LEU A 583 -7.29 24.71 -21.14
CA LEU A 583 -5.99 25.30 -20.88
C LEU A 583 -5.33 25.60 -22.21
N MET A 584 -4.88 26.84 -22.34
CA MET A 584 -4.19 27.34 -23.51
C MET A 584 -2.74 27.60 -23.12
N TRP A 585 -1.82 27.03 -23.88
CA TRP A 585 -0.40 27.14 -23.57
C TRP A 585 0.35 27.50 -24.83
N LYS A 586 1.32 28.39 -24.67
CA LYS A 586 2.22 28.80 -25.74
C LYS A 586 3.57 28.16 -25.45
N ILE A 587 4.04 27.36 -26.40
CA ILE A 587 5.43 26.90 -26.42
C ILE A 587 6.18 27.90 -27.28
N GLU A 588 7.14 28.57 -26.65
CA GLU A 588 7.93 29.61 -27.28
C GLU A 588 9.23 29.01 -27.79
N ASP A 589 9.75 29.58 -28.86
CA ASP A 589 11.05 29.17 -29.39
C ASP A 589 12.16 29.66 -28.46
N VAL A 590 13.25 28.91 -28.40
CA VAL A 590 14.46 29.21 -27.61
C VAL A 590 15.05 30.57 -28.01
N SER A 591 14.78 31.05 -29.22
CA SER A 591 15.18 32.38 -29.68
C SER A 591 14.53 33.53 -28.90
N VAL A 592 13.30 33.36 -28.41
CA VAL A 592 12.60 34.38 -27.60
C VAL A 592 13.23 34.50 -26.21
N LEU A 593 13.65 33.37 -25.63
CA LEU A 593 14.35 33.34 -24.34
C LEU A 593 15.61 34.19 -24.33
N ASN A 594 16.45 34.08 -25.36
CA ASN A 594 17.71 34.83 -25.42
C ASN A 594 17.50 36.35 -25.47
N ALA A 595 16.37 36.82 -26.01
CA ALA A 595 16.05 38.25 -26.08
C ALA A 595 15.54 38.77 -24.73
N GLU A 596 14.75 37.98 -24.01
CA GLU A 596 14.17 38.39 -22.72
C GLU A 596 15.12 38.15 -21.53
N ASP A 597 15.93 37.09 -21.54
CA ASP A 597 16.97 36.88 -20.52
C ASP A 597 18.05 37.98 -20.61
N GLN A 598 18.36 38.49 -21.81
CA GLN A 598 19.21 39.68 -21.99
C GLN A 598 18.60 40.91 -21.32
N THR A 599 17.28 41.12 -21.45
CA THR A 599 16.61 42.23 -20.75
C THR A 599 16.48 42.02 -19.24
N ALA A 600 16.45 40.77 -18.76
CA ALA A 600 16.36 40.46 -17.33
C ALA A 600 17.71 40.52 -16.61
N GLU A 601 18.83 40.28 -17.31
CA GLU A 601 20.18 40.54 -16.79
C GLU A 601 20.46 42.05 -16.63
N ASP A 602 19.81 42.89 -17.46
CA ASP A 602 19.84 44.37 -17.33
C ASP A 602 18.97 44.89 -16.16
N ASP A 603 18.13 44.04 -15.55
CA ASP A 603 17.26 44.35 -14.40
C ASP A 603 17.93 44.03 -13.04
N ILE A 604 19.27 43.94 -13.00
CA ILE A 604 20.01 44.00 -11.72
C ILE A 604 19.73 45.36 -11.11
N SER A 605 18.97 45.35 -10.02
CA SER A 605 18.63 46.54 -9.24
C SER A 605 19.85 47.43 -9.02
N GLU A 606 19.79 48.66 -9.52
CA GLU A 606 20.85 49.64 -9.36
C GLU A 606 21.29 49.72 -7.89
N PRO A 607 22.59 49.66 -7.58
CA PRO A 607 23.05 49.72 -6.21
C PRO A 607 22.63 51.05 -5.58
N GLU A 608 22.12 50.98 -4.35
CA GLU A 608 21.76 52.17 -3.57
C GLU A 608 22.98 53.08 -3.44
N GLU A 609 22.76 54.40 -3.55
CA GLU A 609 23.81 55.43 -3.55
C GLU A 609 24.73 55.33 -2.32
N ASP A 610 24.19 54.93 -1.17
CA ASP A 610 24.91 54.78 0.10
C ASP A 610 25.70 53.47 0.25
N SER A 611 25.53 52.52 -0.68
CA SER A 611 26.31 51.28 -0.69
C SER A 611 27.69 51.51 -1.32
N LEU A 612 28.71 50.78 -0.86
CA LEU A 612 30.06 50.81 -1.45
C LEU A 612 30.03 50.49 -2.96
N ALA A 613 29.06 49.65 -3.38
CA ALA A 613 28.80 49.34 -4.78
C ALA A 613 28.21 50.53 -5.55
N GLY A 614 27.34 51.33 -4.94
CA GLY A 614 26.78 52.56 -5.51
C GLY A 614 27.84 53.63 -5.73
N GLN A 615 28.74 53.83 -4.76
CA GLN A 615 29.86 54.77 -4.90
C GLN A 615 30.84 54.36 -6.01
N MET A 616 31.11 53.06 -6.17
CA MET A 616 31.94 52.56 -7.27
C MET A 616 31.25 52.67 -8.63
N ALA A 617 29.92 52.51 -8.69
CA ALA A 617 29.13 52.69 -9.90
C ALA A 617 29.12 54.16 -10.35
N LEU A 618 28.93 55.10 -9.42
CA LEU A 618 29.01 56.55 -9.69
C LEU A 618 30.36 56.97 -10.25
N MET A 619 31.46 56.46 -9.68
CA MET A 619 32.82 56.74 -10.19
C MET A 619 33.07 56.19 -11.59
N ARG A 620 32.33 55.16 -12.02
CA ARG A 620 32.40 54.59 -13.37
C ARG A 620 31.38 55.20 -14.34
N GLY A 621 30.57 56.16 -13.90
CA GLY A 621 29.53 56.80 -14.70
C GLY A 621 28.27 55.95 -14.89
N GLY A 622 28.04 54.93 -14.05
CA GLY A 622 26.80 54.15 -14.02
C GLY A 622 25.68 54.87 -13.26
N SER A 623 24.43 54.51 -13.55
CA SER A 623 23.26 55.00 -12.82
C SER A 623 23.11 54.32 -11.45
N VAL A 624 22.60 55.07 -10.47
CA VAL A 624 22.30 54.60 -9.12
C VAL A 624 20.94 55.11 -8.67
N LYS A 625 20.31 54.34 -7.78
CA LYS A 625 19.01 54.69 -7.20
C LYS A 625 19.19 55.72 -6.09
N LYS A 626 18.71 56.96 -6.31
CA LYS A 626 18.74 58.07 -5.34
C LYS A 626 17.85 57.78 -4.14
N HIS A 627 18.36 58.04 -2.93
CA HIS A 627 17.58 57.99 -1.70
C HIS A 627 16.57 59.15 -1.69
N ALA A 628 15.28 58.85 -1.46
CA ALA A 628 14.26 59.87 -1.27
C ALA A 628 14.10 60.08 0.23
N ASP A 629 14.83 61.05 0.79
CA ASP A 629 14.61 61.50 2.17
C ASP A 629 13.66 62.69 2.24
N GLU A 630 12.89 62.63 3.31
CA GLU A 630 11.79 63.50 3.72
C GLU A 630 12.19 64.97 3.85
N SER A 631 11.16 65.79 3.69
CA SER A 631 11.05 67.24 3.90
C SER A 631 11.99 67.87 4.93
N ASP A 632 12.50 69.06 4.60
CA ASP A 632 12.38 70.19 5.51
C ASP A 632 12.25 71.51 4.72
N ASP A 633 11.24 72.28 5.14
CA ASP A 633 10.94 73.66 4.77
C ASP A 633 12.16 74.58 4.95
N GLU A 634 12.38 75.54 4.04
CA GLU A 634 12.66 76.94 4.41
C GLU A 634 12.35 77.90 3.25
N SER A 635 11.63 78.97 3.63
CA SER A 635 11.20 80.10 2.82
C SER A 635 12.32 81.14 2.61
N SER A 636 12.39 81.77 1.44
CA SER A 636 12.76 83.20 1.29
C SER A 636 12.55 83.66 -0.16
N THR A 637 11.49 84.42 -0.45
CA THR A 637 11.48 85.85 -0.88
C THR A 637 12.04 86.19 -2.26
N ASP A 638 11.14 86.78 -3.07
CA ASP A 638 11.31 87.89 -4.03
C ASP A 638 12.44 87.80 -5.09
N ASP A 639 12.09 87.83 -6.38
CA ASP A 639 11.84 89.09 -7.09
C ASP A 639 11.52 88.87 -8.59
N ASP A 640 10.86 89.88 -9.14
CA ASP A 640 10.29 90.03 -10.49
C ASP A 640 11.24 89.73 -11.67
N HIS A 641 10.68 89.23 -12.80
CA HIS A 641 10.52 90.03 -14.02
C HIS A 641 9.91 89.25 -15.21
N LYS A 642 8.95 89.91 -15.87
CA LYS A 642 8.40 89.65 -17.21
C LYS A 642 9.45 89.71 -18.32
N SER A 643 9.29 88.89 -19.36
CA SER A 643 9.19 89.25 -20.81
C SER A 643 9.45 88.01 -21.67
N GLU A 644 8.49 87.51 -22.42
CA GLU A 644 8.25 87.72 -23.87
C GLU A 644 9.17 86.95 -24.84
N SER A 645 8.52 86.49 -25.91
CA SER A 645 9.03 86.17 -27.27
C SER A 645 9.87 84.89 -27.39
N GLU A 646 9.32 83.85 -28.02
CA GLU A 646 9.27 83.59 -29.48
C GLU A 646 10.53 82.88 -30.01
N SER A 647 10.24 81.93 -30.91
CA SER A 647 11.00 81.61 -32.11
C SER A 647 11.92 80.38 -32.09
N SER A 648 11.48 79.41 -32.92
CA SER A 648 12.26 78.77 -33.98
C SER A 648 13.38 77.80 -33.59
N SER A 649 13.21 76.53 -33.96
CA SER A 649 13.76 76.03 -35.24
C SER A 649 13.67 74.50 -35.29
N ASP A 650 12.89 74.05 -36.27
CA ASP A 650 13.10 72.93 -37.19
C ASP A 650 14.39 72.08 -37.12
N SER A 651 14.16 70.78 -37.33
CA SER A 651 14.93 69.78 -38.13
C SER A 651 16.33 69.38 -37.62
N ASP A 652 16.74 68.11 -37.62
CA ASP A 652 16.39 66.92 -38.41
C ASP A 652 16.19 65.65 -37.53
#